data_AF-A0A1J9R0I2-F1
#
_entry.id   AF-A0A1J9R0I2-F1
#
_cell.length_a   1.000
_cell.length_b   1.000
_cell.length_c   1.000
_cell.angle_alpha   90.00
_cell.angle_beta   90.00
_cell.angle_gamma   90.00
#
_symmetry.space_group_name_H-M   'P 1'
#
loop_
_entity.id
_entity.type
_entity.pdbx_description
1 polymer ?
#
loop_
_entity_poly.entity_id
_entity_poly.type
_entity_poly.pdbx_seq_one_letter_code
_entity_poly.pdbx_strand_id
1 'polypeptide(L)'
;MPTTPDYGHRLIIPLIEQKAHTNPTGIYCTLPATLSPSSPQPTVLTWRTLAHSIDKTAWWLDRTLGAPPRGTHPTLAFIGLNGPLYYIVLLACAKVGYKLLLPSTRNSIDAQLHLLDATGCDVLLRGPRSNLVQGILDARGTVRCVTVPVEGLLGGEEEGGEEVERYPYERTWEEGRDEPLVVLHSSGSTGPPKPIVVTNRSMASLDAHHLVEDPAEGVRDVLRASEGSTVFNPMPCFHAAGLMWNLFAAVYFDIHVVYAPMGEPLNAGLVEKALDSDQLRFDWMFLPPSVIEDVALEQRMLPKLEKLRFVCFSGGPLSQDLGDVISKHTPVVNLLGTTENALPPYNFVPLKEWNWILVPPQMKGIEMRAREEDDFAELVIVRDADTDAFHSTFSTFPNDNEYHTKDLFAHHPTEPNMWQHRARSDDVLVLSNGEKVVPIPMEGQLAQCPSVSGVVVLGHGRFETAALVELSDKAQQENTPGENLAAITTFIDKANKAAPAHARLSRDRVLFTSPDKPMTRAGKGTIIRKATLAAYAREIDDLYAGRSSIALSSALPLHVDDPSTASTEAALQDLFANLTDRQLGPDDDFFSAGIDSLQVLNVVRSLKSQLAAEQAPVSPDLVSLSLVYANPSCRKLAAALHAAASDDGTAGLRNAEERAKAMKELYLRYAHDLPHRPRPSDADAPRSDSLTPFNNNNGSSSSSAISVVLTGSTGSLGSYILGALLLSPKISHIYCLNRGDPTSTAKKQHALHLSRGLPTTDLDTRVTHLQSDPNLPRHGLTPTAYADLVAHTRYIIHNAWAVDFNITIDTTRNWPSVNPGTPLVPERPIHDVAVPSAGGYGESKYVGERLLEAAAGVSGVPVAVCRTGQIAGPVGRGRGGGGGGGKWNEREWFPSLVRSSKHLGALPGGLGSMDGADWVPVDVVAGVVVDLVGENLGRLGGGAGKEGGGEAFVQFDHLVNPRVSSYPEVVLPALRRRLGEGEGELFPAVEYAEWLRRLEDEAAKPDADPNKCPGIKLLDFFEGMGEEVKAKEKGPFAGLRLDTKETVKRSETLRNLKPVGADWVDIWCEGWGL
;
A
#
# COMPACT_ATOMS: atom_id res chain seq x y z
N MET A 1 -1.98 4.74 -57.89
CA MET A 1 -1.86 5.54 -56.66
C MET A 1 -1.22 4.66 -55.60
N PRO A 2 -0.28 5.12 -54.78
CA PRO A 2 0.17 4.32 -53.65
C PRO A 2 -1.06 4.09 -52.77
N THR A 3 -1.45 2.83 -52.58
CA THR A 3 -2.45 2.48 -51.57
C THR A 3 -1.95 2.97 -50.22
N THR A 4 -2.77 3.73 -49.50
CA THR A 4 -2.45 4.15 -48.12
C THR A 4 -2.00 2.92 -47.33
N PRO A 5 -0.88 2.98 -46.56
CA PRO A 5 -0.43 1.85 -45.77
C PRO A 5 -1.52 1.42 -44.77
N ASP A 6 -1.79 0.12 -44.68
CA ASP A 6 -2.78 -0.47 -43.76
C ASP A 6 -2.15 -0.65 -42.36
N TYR A 7 -1.82 0.47 -41.73
CA TYR A 7 -1.16 0.50 -40.42
C TYR A 7 -1.97 -0.27 -39.37
N GLY A 8 -1.29 -1.08 -38.55
CA GLY A 8 -1.93 -1.98 -37.58
C GLY A 8 -2.31 -3.34 -38.16
N HIS A 9 -2.21 -3.52 -39.48
CA HIS A 9 -2.49 -4.79 -40.18
C HIS A 9 -1.33 -5.24 -41.09
N ARG A 10 -0.08 -4.96 -40.68
CA ARG A 10 1.12 -5.32 -41.45
C ARG A 10 1.94 -6.41 -40.76
N LEU A 11 2.13 -7.53 -41.46
CA LEU A 11 3.06 -8.57 -41.04
C LEU A 11 4.51 -8.10 -41.19
N ILE A 12 5.34 -8.41 -40.20
CA ILE A 12 6.71 -7.91 -40.11
C ILE A 12 7.63 -8.47 -41.22
N ILE A 13 7.49 -9.74 -41.57
CA ILE A 13 8.34 -10.42 -42.57
C ILE A 13 8.11 -9.81 -43.98
N PRO A 14 6.88 -9.74 -44.52
CA PRO A 14 6.64 -9.08 -45.80
C PRO A 14 7.09 -7.62 -45.84
N LEU A 15 6.97 -6.89 -44.72
CA LEU A 15 7.41 -5.50 -44.63
C LEU A 15 8.94 -5.37 -44.74
N ILE A 16 9.71 -6.28 -44.11
CA ILE A 16 11.16 -6.34 -44.26
C ILE A 16 11.55 -6.68 -45.70
N GLU A 17 10.90 -7.66 -46.33
CA GLU A 17 11.14 -8.01 -47.74
C GLU A 17 10.85 -6.82 -48.67
N GLN A 18 9.74 -6.11 -48.43
CA GLN A 18 9.39 -4.91 -49.16
C GLN A 18 10.48 -3.83 -49.01
N LYS A 19 10.97 -3.56 -47.79
CA LYS A 19 12.05 -2.59 -47.56
C LYS A 19 13.36 -3.01 -48.19
N ALA A 20 13.70 -4.30 -48.15
CA ALA A 20 14.88 -4.84 -48.83
C ALA A 20 14.80 -4.66 -50.35
N HIS A 21 13.60 -4.70 -50.92
CA HIS A 21 13.37 -4.45 -52.34
C HIS A 21 13.37 -2.96 -52.70
N THR A 22 12.67 -2.12 -51.93
CA THR A 22 12.47 -0.69 -52.25
C THR A 22 13.61 0.21 -51.77
N ASN A 23 14.30 -0.16 -50.69
CA ASN A 23 15.44 0.56 -50.11
C ASN A 23 16.54 -0.42 -49.63
N PRO A 24 17.16 -1.19 -50.53
CA PRO A 24 18.11 -2.25 -50.17
C PRO A 24 19.33 -1.79 -49.36
N THR A 25 19.75 -0.53 -49.55
CA THR A 25 20.91 0.07 -48.88
C THR A 25 20.53 0.84 -47.61
N GLY A 26 19.22 0.98 -47.32
CA GLY A 26 18.76 1.59 -46.07
C GLY A 26 19.27 0.80 -44.87
N ILE A 27 19.66 1.51 -43.82
CA ILE A 27 20.30 0.92 -42.65
C ILE A 27 19.23 0.45 -41.67
N TYR A 28 19.30 -0.81 -41.27
CA TYR A 28 18.50 -1.35 -40.17
C TYR A 28 19.22 -1.16 -38.83
N CYS A 29 20.47 -1.63 -38.72
CA CYS A 29 21.23 -1.48 -37.49
C CYS A 29 22.74 -1.35 -37.68
N THR A 30 23.40 -0.74 -36.70
CA THR A 30 24.87 -0.68 -36.57
C THR A 30 25.32 -1.39 -35.31
N LEU A 31 26.36 -2.21 -35.44
CA LEU A 31 27.07 -2.87 -34.36
C LEU A 31 28.42 -2.16 -34.18
N PRO A 32 28.75 -1.63 -32.98
CA PRO A 32 30.05 -1.03 -32.71
C PRO A 32 31.20 -2.00 -32.98
N ALA A 33 32.38 -1.48 -33.32
CA ALA A 33 33.55 -2.25 -33.71
C ALA A 33 34.05 -3.18 -32.57
N THR A 34 33.46 -4.38 -32.44
CA THR A 34 33.87 -5.44 -31.49
C THR A 34 33.55 -6.86 -31.97
N LEU A 35 33.18 -7.06 -33.25
CA LEU A 35 32.82 -8.39 -33.78
C LEU A 35 33.87 -9.06 -34.67
N SER A 36 35.02 -8.42 -34.88
CA SER A 36 36.14 -9.06 -35.58
C SER A 36 37.46 -8.41 -35.13
N PRO A 37 38.45 -9.18 -34.61
CA PRO A 37 39.79 -8.68 -34.31
C PRO A 37 40.50 -8.03 -35.52
N SER A 38 39.96 -8.23 -36.72
CA SER A 38 40.49 -7.76 -38.01
C SER A 38 39.81 -6.51 -38.58
N SER A 39 38.75 -5.96 -37.97
CA SER A 39 38.07 -4.77 -38.53
C SER A 39 37.92 -3.64 -37.51
N PRO A 40 38.58 -2.48 -37.71
CA PRO A 40 38.49 -1.32 -36.81
C PRO A 40 37.22 -0.46 -37.02
N GLN A 41 36.28 -0.92 -37.84
CA GLN A 41 35.07 -0.17 -38.24
C GLN A 41 33.78 -0.85 -37.76
N PRO A 42 32.73 -0.08 -37.43
CA PRO A 42 31.42 -0.63 -37.07
C PRO A 42 30.84 -1.50 -38.19
N THR A 43 30.11 -2.56 -37.82
CA THR A 43 29.40 -3.42 -38.78
C THR A 43 27.99 -2.89 -39.01
N VAL A 44 27.63 -2.63 -40.26
CA VAL A 44 26.32 -2.08 -40.64
C VAL A 44 25.49 -3.15 -41.34
N LEU A 45 24.27 -3.37 -40.88
CA LEU A 45 23.29 -4.24 -41.54
C LEU A 45 22.26 -3.37 -42.25
N THR A 46 22.18 -3.53 -43.57
CA THR A 46 21.12 -2.90 -44.38
C THR A 46 19.86 -3.76 -44.43
N TRP A 47 18.76 -3.21 -44.93
CA TRP A 47 17.52 -3.97 -45.16
C TRP A 47 17.74 -5.20 -46.05
N ARG A 48 18.57 -5.09 -47.10
CA ARG A 48 18.96 -6.24 -47.93
C ARG A 48 19.71 -7.29 -47.12
N THR A 49 20.75 -6.88 -46.39
CA THR A 49 21.55 -7.81 -45.58
C THR A 49 20.69 -8.51 -44.52
N LEU A 50 19.75 -7.80 -43.89
CA LEU A 50 18.80 -8.38 -42.94
C LEU A 50 17.93 -9.45 -43.60
N ALA A 51 17.27 -9.13 -44.72
CA ALA A 51 16.41 -10.07 -45.45
C ALA A 51 17.18 -11.32 -45.90
N HIS A 52 18.37 -11.14 -46.49
CA HIS A 52 19.24 -12.24 -46.89
C HIS A 52 19.67 -13.11 -45.70
N SER A 53 19.98 -12.49 -44.55
CA SER A 53 20.38 -13.24 -43.35
C SER A 53 19.22 -14.06 -42.79
N ILE A 54 17.99 -13.55 -42.85
CA ILE A 54 16.77 -14.28 -42.46
C ILE A 54 16.55 -15.48 -43.38
N ASP A 55 16.66 -15.30 -44.71
CA ASP A 55 16.47 -16.38 -45.69
C ASP A 55 17.52 -17.48 -45.57
N LYS A 56 18.81 -17.11 -45.47
CA LYS A 56 19.90 -18.06 -45.21
C LYS A 56 19.66 -18.85 -43.93
N THR A 57 19.21 -18.17 -42.86
CA THR A 57 18.94 -18.81 -41.56
C THR A 57 17.70 -19.71 -41.64
N ALA A 58 16.67 -19.34 -42.41
CA ALA A 58 15.47 -20.15 -42.60
C ALA A 58 15.80 -21.45 -43.37
N TRP A 59 16.55 -21.36 -44.46
CA TRP A 59 17.04 -22.55 -45.18
C TRP A 59 17.91 -23.44 -44.32
N TRP A 60 18.80 -22.84 -43.51
CA TRP A 60 19.62 -23.60 -42.57
C TRP A 60 18.77 -24.32 -41.52
N LEU A 61 17.77 -23.65 -40.93
CA LEU A 61 16.85 -24.24 -39.96
C LEU A 61 16.07 -25.41 -40.57
N ASP A 62 15.49 -25.22 -41.75
CA ASP A 62 14.74 -26.26 -42.47
C ASP A 62 15.62 -27.49 -42.77
N ARG A 63 16.85 -27.28 -43.28
CA ARG A 63 17.80 -28.38 -43.53
C ARG A 63 18.24 -29.10 -42.25
N THR A 64 18.25 -28.41 -41.11
CA THR A 64 18.79 -28.95 -39.84
C THR A 64 17.73 -29.64 -38.97
N LEU A 65 16.51 -29.10 -38.97
CA LEU A 65 15.40 -29.53 -38.09
C LEU A 65 14.15 -29.97 -38.86
N GLY A 66 14.02 -29.59 -40.14
CA GLY A 66 12.83 -29.79 -40.97
C GLY A 66 11.76 -28.73 -40.72
N ALA A 67 10.95 -28.44 -41.72
CA ALA A 67 9.72 -27.65 -41.54
C ALA A 67 8.66 -28.45 -40.73
N PRO A 68 8.10 -27.87 -39.65
CA PRO A 68 7.06 -28.52 -38.87
C PRO A 68 5.72 -28.54 -39.63
N PRO A 69 4.77 -29.41 -39.26
CA PRO A 69 3.44 -29.40 -39.85
C PRO A 69 2.76 -28.03 -39.68
N ARG A 70 2.06 -27.57 -40.73
CA ARG A 70 1.41 -26.26 -40.74
C ARG A 70 0.48 -26.09 -39.52
N GLY A 71 0.60 -24.95 -38.83
CA GLY A 71 -0.24 -24.59 -37.67
C GLY A 71 0.22 -25.17 -36.33
N THR A 72 1.30 -25.98 -36.28
CA THR A 72 1.76 -26.59 -35.01
C THR A 72 2.70 -25.71 -34.20
N HIS A 73 3.48 -24.84 -34.84
CA HIS A 73 4.41 -23.89 -34.21
C HIS A 73 5.18 -24.41 -32.99
N PRO A 74 5.97 -25.51 -33.14
CA PRO A 74 6.79 -26.03 -32.06
C PRO A 74 7.79 -24.99 -31.55
N THR A 75 8.12 -25.06 -30.27
CA THR A 75 9.00 -24.10 -29.61
C THR A 75 10.47 -24.49 -29.80
N LEU A 76 11.28 -23.53 -30.25
CA LEU A 76 12.75 -23.57 -30.14
C LEU A 76 13.19 -22.54 -29.11
N ALA A 77 14.26 -22.78 -28.36
CA ALA A 77 14.86 -21.76 -27.49
C ALA A 77 16.14 -21.20 -28.12
N PHE A 78 16.43 -19.91 -27.98
CA PHE A 78 17.71 -19.33 -28.42
C PHE A 78 18.45 -18.59 -27.31
N ILE A 79 19.72 -18.94 -27.10
CA ILE A 79 20.63 -18.26 -26.17
C ILE A 79 21.89 -17.83 -26.91
N GLY A 80 22.13 -16.52 -26.99
CA GLY A 80 23.31 -15.94 -27.63
C GLY A 80 23.73 -14.59 -27.04
N LEU A 81 24.78 -14.00 -27.60
CA LEU A 81 25.23 -12.63 -27.28
C LEU A 81 24.21 -11.60 -27.78
N ASN A 82 24.10 -10.49 -27.06
CA ASN A 82 23.06 -9.48 -27.28
C ASN A 82 23.20 -8.73 -28.62
N GLY A 83 22.41 -9.08 -29.64
CA GLY A 83 22.45 -8.40 -30.93
C GLY A 83 21.47 -8.95 -31.96
N PRO A 84 21.59 -8.51 -33.23
CA PRO A 84 20.58 -8.74 -34.27
C PRO A 84 20.35 -10.21 -34.62
N LEU A 85 21.29 -11.10 -34.27
CA LEU A 85 21.13 -12.54 -34.45
C LEU A 85 19.88 -13.08 -33.75
N TYR A 86 19.49 -12.53 -32.60
CA TYR A 86 18.23 -12.90 -31.92
C TYR A 86 17.03 -12.78 -32.86
N TYR A 87 16.94 -11.66 -33.57
CA TYR A 87 15.79 -11.37 -34.41
C TYR A 87 15.88 -12.02 -35.79
N ILE A 88 17.09 -12.22 -36.31
CA ILE A 88 17.30 -13.02 -37.53
C ILE A 88 16.83 -14.46 -37.29
N VAL A 89 17.22 -15.08 -36.17
CA VAL A 89 16.76 -16.43 -35.81
C VAL A 89 15.26 -16.45 -35.54
N LEU A 90 14.69 -15.45 -34.86
CA LEU A 90 13.26 -15.31 -34.61
C LEU A 90 12.46 -15.30 -35.92
N LEU A 91 12.81 -14.42 -36.85
CA LEU A 91 12.09 -14.27 -38.11
C LEU A 91 12.28 -15.48 -39.03
N ALA A 92 13.47 -16.11 -39.01
CA ALA A 92 13.71 -17.36 -39.71
C ALA A 92 12.88 -18.52 -39.14
N CYS A 93 12.76 -18.62 -37.81
CA CYS A 93 11.87 -19.58 -37.15
C CYS A 93 10.41 -19.37 -37.61
N ALA A 94 9.93 -18.13 -37.58
CA ALA A 94 8.58 -17.80 -38.04
C ALA A 94 8.36 -18.15 -39.52
N LYS A 95 9.36 -17.90 -40.40
CA LYS A 95 9.29 -18.31 -41.81
C LYS A 95 9.13 -19.82 -41.99
N VAL A 96 9.92 -20.61 -41.25
CA VAL A 96 9.90 -22.08 -41.34
C VAL A 96 8.65 -22.68 -40.68
N GLY A 97 8.06 -21.99 -39.69
CA GLY A 97 6.87 -22.43 -38.96
C GLY A 97 7.11 -22.82 -37.51
N TYR A 98 8.24 -22.39 -36.91
CA TYR A 98 8.54 -22.48 -35.48
C TYR A 98 8.19 -21.19 -34.75
N LYS A 99 8.02 -21.27 -33.42
CA LYS A 99 8.05 -20.08 -32.54
C LYS A 99 9.30 -20.11 -31.67
N LEU A 100 9.85 -18.93 -31.35
CA LEU A 100 11.12 -18.83 -30.63
C LEU A 100 10.93 -18.39 -29.18
N LEU A 101 11.30 -19.22 -28.22
CA LEU A 101 11.49 -18.84 -26.82
C LEU A 101 12.79 -18.06 -26.68
N LEU A 102 12.71 -16.87 -26.08
CA LEU A 102 13.85 -16.04 -25.74
C LEU A 102 14.03 -16.02 -24.21
N PRO A 103 14.71 -17.02 -23.64
CA PRO A 103 14.95 -17.04 -22.21
C PRO A 103 16.01 -16.01 -21.84
N SER A 104 15.84 -15.36 -20.69
CA SER A 104 16.86 -14.48 -20.15
C SER A 104 18.12 -15.25 -19.86
N THR A 105 19.24 -14.75 -20.36
CA THR A 105 20.58 -15.29 -20.08
C THR A 105 20.99 -15.13 -18.61
N ARG A 106 20.19 -14.43 -17.80
CA ARG A 106 20.43 -14.18 -16.37
C ARG A 106 19.58 -15.07 -15.45
N ASN A 107 18.71 -15.91 -16.00
CA ASN A 107 17.91 -16.84 -15.20
C ASN A 107 18.80 -17.92 -14.56
N SER A 108 18.41 -18.40 -13.37
CA SER A 108 18.98 -19.61 -12.78
C SER A 108 18.69 -20.83 -13.65
N ILE A 109 19.46 -21.91 -13.49
CA ILE A 109 19.24 -23.14 -14.24
C ILE A 109 17.81 -23.67 -14.03
N ASP A 110 17.30 -23.68 -12.80
CA ASP A 110 15.92 -24.12 -12.51
C ASP A 110 14.88 -23.27 -13.24
N ALA A 111 15.09 -21.95 -13.31
CA ALA A 111 14.20 -21.06 -14.04
C ALA A 111 14.27 -21.29 -15.56
N GLN A 112 15.45 -21.64 -16.10
CA GLN A 112 15.59 -22.06 -17.50
C GLN A 112 14.81 -23.35 -17.76
N LEU A 113 14.99 -24.37 -16.92
CA LEU A 113 14.33 -25.67 -17.05
C LEU A 113 12.80 -25.51 -16.97
N HIS A 114 12.32 -24.72 -16.02
CA HIS A 114 10.90 -24.40 -15.90
C HIS A 114 10.33 -23.79 -17.19
N LEU A 115 11.03 -22.85 -17.83
CA LEU A 115 10.58 -22.26 -19.09
C LEU A 115 10.60 -23.27 -20.25
N LEU A 116 11.61 -24.13 -20.32
CA LEU A 116 11.67 -25.18 -21.34
C LEU A 116 10.51 -26.18 -21.17
N ASP A 117 10.22 -26.58 -19.94
CA ASP A 117 9.11 -27.50 -19.62
C ASP A 117 7.75 -26.85 -19.92
N ALA A 118 7.53 -25.62 -19.44
CA ALA A 118 6.28 -24.89 -19.62
C ALA A 118 5.96 -24.58 -21.09
N THR A 119 6.97 -24.59 -21.97
CA THR A 119 6.82 -24.33 -23.40
C THR A 119 6.95 -25.59 -24.28
N GLY A 120 7.18 -26.75 -23.67
CA GLY A 120 7.43 -28.01 -24.39
C GLY A 120 8.65 -27.93 -25.31
N CYS A 121 9.68 -27.17 -24.92
CA CYS A 121 10.85 -26.92 -25.74
C CYS A 121 11.95 -27.95 -25.49
N ASP A 122 12.20 -28.82 -26.48
CA ASP A 122 13.24 -29.85 -26.43
C ASP A 122 14.46 -29.55 -27.30
N VAL A 123 14.45 -28.43 -28.03
CA VAL A 123 15.56 -28.00 -28.92
C VAL A 123 16.04 -26.61 -28.54
N LEU A 124 17.33 -26.51 -28.23
CA LEU A 124 17.98 -25.26 -27.85
C LEU A 124 19.05 -24.86 -28.86
N LEU A 125 18.82 -23.73 -29.50
CA LEU A 125 19.76 -23.06 -30.40
C LEU A 125 20.73 -22.21 -29.57
N ARG A 126 22.04 -22.38 -29.79
CA ARG A 126 23.07 -21.58 -29.12
C ARG A 126 23.84 -20.73 -30.13
N GLY A 127 24.10 -19.47 -29.75
CA GLY A 127 25.05 -18.61 -30.45
C GLY A 127 26.51 -19.06 -30.18
N PRO A 128 27.47 -18.61 -31.01
CA PRO A 128 28.90 -18.88 -30.81
C PRO A 128 29.38 -18.35 -29.45
N ARG A 129 30.32 -19.06 -28.80
CA ARG A 129 30.99 -18.66 -27.55
C ARG A 129 30.06 -18.47 -26.33
N SER A 130 28.85 -19.04 -26.33
CA SER A 130 27.96 -19.01 -25.16
C SER A 130 28.25 -20.16 -24.20
N ASN A 131 28.90 -19.87 -23.06
CA ASN A 131 29.14 -20.84 -21.99
C ASN A 131 27.90 -21.10 -21.12
N LEU A 132 26.88 -20.25 -21.23
CA LEU A 132 25.67 -20.26 -20.38
C LEU A 132 24.76 -21.46 -20.62
N VAL A 133 24.90 -22.11 -21.78
CA VAL A 133 24.07 -23.25 -22.17
C VAL A 133 24.49 -24.55 -21.48
N GLN A 134 25.76 -24.66 -21.06
CA GLN A 134 26.30 -25.92 -20.55
C GLN A 134 25.56 -26.40 -19.29
N GLY A 135 25.27 -25.50 -18.35
CA GLY A 135 24.54 -25.86 -17.13
C GLY A 135 23.12 -26.38 -17.38
N ILE A 136 22.46 -25.94 -18.46
CA ILE A 136 21.14 -26.45 -18.86
C ILE A 136 21.28 -27.89 -19.39
N LEU A 137 22.29 -28.14 -20.22
CA LEU A 137 22.54 -29.47 -20.80
C LEU A 137 22.95 -30.48 -19.73
N ASP A 138 23.76 -30.06 -18.76
CA ASP A 138 24.20 -30.90 -17.65
C ASP A 138 23.00 -31.29 -16.76
N ALA A 139 22.06 -30.37 -16.53
CA ALA A 139 20.87 -30.62 -15.72
C ALA A 139 19.77 -31.38 -16.46
N ARG A 140 19.66 -31.23 -17.79
CA ARG A 140 18.63 -31.87 -18.63
C ARG A 140 19.23 -32.43 -19.92
N GLY A 141 19.79 -33.63 -19.84
CA GLY A 141 20.45 -34.33 -20.95
C GLY A 141 19.55 -34.73 -22.14
N THR A 142 18.22 -34.51 -22.05
CA THR A 142 17.28 -34.77 -23.15
C THR A 142 17.15 -33.61 -24.14
N VAL A 143 17.63 -32.41 -23.81
CA VAL A 143 17.51 -31.23 -24.69
C VAL A 143 18.55 -31.31 -25.82
N ARG A 144 18.09 -31.26 -27.07
CA ARG A 144 18.98 -31.21 -28.24
C ARG A 144 19.55 -29.80 -28.42
N CYS A 145 20.86 -29.65 -28.24
CA CYS A 145 21.54 -28.39 -28.50
C CYS A 145 22.05 -28.30 -29.94
N VAL A 146 21.80 -27.18 -30.64
CA VAL A 146 22.30 -26.92 -31.99
C VAL A 146 23.03 -25.57 -32.02
N THR A 147 24.22 -25.51 -32.62
CA THR A 147 24.98 -24.25 -32.72
C THR A 147 24.62 -23.52 -34.02
N VAL A 148 24.28 -22.23 -33.92
CA VAL A 148 23.97 -21.40 -35.09
C VAL A 148 25.27 -20.97 -35.80
N PRO A 149 25.46 -21.28 -37.11
CA PRO A 149 26.71 -21.00 -37.84
C PRO A 149 26.77 -19.54 -38.33
N VAL A 150 27.11 -18.61 -37.44
CA VAL A 150 27.03 -17.15 -37.69
C VAL A 150 27.84 -16.68 -38.90
N GLU A 151 29.05 -17.22 -39.10
CA GLU A 151 30.02 -16.76 -40.12
C GLU A 151 29.54 -16.97 -41.58
N GLY A 152 28.50 -17.77 -41.82
CA GLY A 152 27.86 -17.93 -43.14
C GLY A 152 26.42 -17.41 -43.23
N LEU A 153 25.83 -16.98 -42.10
CA LEU A 153 24.44 -16.54 -42.02
C LEU A 153 24.28 -15.02 -41.95
N LEU A 154 25.30 -14.29 -41.49
CA LEU A 154 25.30 -12.82 -41.48
C LEU A 154 26.06 -12.28 -42.70
N GLY A 155 25.35 -11.62 -43.63
CA GLY A 155 26.00 -10.97 -44.78
C GLY A 155 25.23 -11.03 -46.10
N GLY A 156 25.51 -10.06 -46.97
CA GLY A 156 24.72 -9.79 -48.19
C GLY A 156 25.12 -10.52 -49.46
N GLU A 157 26.36 -11.02 -49.58
CA GLU A 157 26.89 -11.67 -50.80
C GLU A 157 27.58 -12.98 -50.42
N GLU A 158 27.40 -14.05 -51.19
CA GLU A 158 28.28 -15.22 -51.15
C GLU A 158 29.61 -14.87 -51.84
N GLU A 159 30.73 -15.48 -51.42
CA GLU A 159 32.01 -15.37 -52.13
C GLU A 159 31.85 -15.88 -53.57
N GLY A 160 31.48 -15.00 -54.51
CA GLY A 160 31.19 -15.37 -55.90
C GLY A 160 30.06 -14.57 -56.58
N GLY A 161 29.26 -13.79 -55.86
CA GLY A 161 28.21 -12.93 -56.45
C GLY A 161 26.89 -13.64 -56.79
N GLU A 162 26.61 -14.81 -56.21
CA GLU A 162 25.31 -15.48 -56.35
C GLU A 162 24.21 -14.79 -55.51
N GLU A 163 23.00 -14.71 -56.06
CA GLU A 163 21.83 -14.11 -55.42
C GLU A 163 21.28 -15.06 -54.34
N VAL A 164 21.03 -14.54 -53.13
CA VAL A 164 20.58 -15.35 -52.00
C VAL A 164 19.17 -15.91 -52.26
N GLU A 165 19.02 -17.24 -52.20
CA GLU A 165 17.74 -17.91 -52.42
C GLU A 165 16.70 -17.51 -51.36
N ARG A 166 15.59 -16.89 -51.79
CA ARG A 166 14.48 -16.49 -50.91
C ARG A 166 13.79 -17.72 -50.29
N TYR A 167 13.57 -17.70 -48.97
CA TYR A 167 12.69 -18.68 -48.32
C TYR A 167 11.23 -18.20 -48.39
N PRO A 168 10.29 -19.02 -48.89
CA PRO A 168 8.91 -18.58 -49.14
C PRO A 168 8.18 -18.24 -47.84
N TYR A 169 7.55 -17.06 -47.81
CA TYR A 169 6.61 -16.66 -46.75
C TYR A 169 5.43 -15.90 -47.38
N GLU A 170 4.37 -16.64 -47.69
CA GLU A 170 3.17 -16.13 -48.36
C GLU A 170 2.00 -16.21 -47.38
N ARG A 171 1.99 -15.30 -46.40
CA ARG A 171 0.86 -15.14 -45.46
C ARG A 171 0.20 -13.80 -45.72
N THR A 172 -1.12 -13.82 -45.87
CA THR A 172 -1.93 -12.61 -45.73
C THR A 172 -2.05 -12.20 -44.26
N TRP A 173 -2.46 -10.96 -43.98
CA TRP A 173 -2.73 -10.52 -42.61
C TRP A 173 -3.69 -11.47 -41.87
N GLU A 174 -4.81 -11.83 -42.48
CA GLU A 174 -5.81 -12.72 -41.86
C GLU A 174 -5.28 -14.12 -41.56
N GLU A 175 -4.36 -14.65 -42.37
CA GLU A 175 -3.73 -15.95 -42.12
C GLU A 175 -2.63 -15.88 -41.06
N GLY A 176 -1.88 -14.78 -40.98
CA GLY A 176 -0.67 -14.67 -40.16
C GLY A 176 -0.84 -13.91 -38.84
N ARG A 177 -1.89 -13.10 -38.66
CA ARG A 177 -2.02 -12.20 -37.51
C ARG A 177 -1.99 -12.91 -36.16
N ASP A 178 -2.60 -14.09 -36.07
CA ASP A 178 -2.68 -14.87 -34.84
C ASP A 178 -1.60 -15.97 -34.74
N GLU A 179 -0.70 -16.07 -35.73
CA GLU A 179 0.43 -17.01 -35.66
C GLU A 179 1.41 -16.57 -34.55
N PRO A 180 1.86 -17.50 -33.67
CA PRO A 180 2.81 -17.20 -32.61
C PRO A 180 4.22 -16.98 -33.18
N LEU A 181 4.85 -15.87 -32.81
CA LEU A 181 6.21 -15.52 -33.25
C LEU A 181 7.26 -15.92 -32.20
N VAL A 182 7.05 -15.42 -30.98
CA VAL A 182 8.07 -15.44 -29.93
C VAL A 182 7.42 -15.68 -28.59
N VAL A 183 8.09 -16.46 -27.75
CA VAL A 183 7.72 -16.66 -26.35
C VAL A 183 8.68 -15.83 -25.52
N LEU A 184 8.15 -14.79 -24.87
CA LEU A 184 8.85 -14.04 -23.83
C LEU A 184 8.47 -14.63 -22.46
N HIS A 185 9.04 -14.09 -21.39
CA HIS A 185 8.64 -14.49 -20.04
C HIS A 185 8.61 -13.31 -19.08
N SER A 186 7.73 -13.39 -18.08
CA SER A 186 7.74 -12.45 -16.97
C SER A 186 9.00 -12.65 -16.10
N SER A 187 9.41 -11.61 -15.37
CA SER A 187 10.60 -11.62 -14.52
C SER A 187 10.47 -12.47 -13.23
N GLY A 188 9.33 -13.14 -13.02
CA GLY A 188 9.12 -14.02 -11.87
C GLY A 188 8.87 -13.30 -10.53
N SER A 189 8.33 -12.07 -10.56
CA SER A 189 8.08 -11.28 -9.33
C SER A 189 7.16 -11.95 -8.29
N THR A 190 6.40 -12.98 -8.69
CA THR A 190 5.45 -13.70 -7.82
C THR A 190 5.68 -15.22 -7.73
N GLY A 191 6.69 -15.76 -8.43
CA GLY A 191 6.95 -17.19 -8.59
C GLY A 191 7.89 -17.48 -9.77
N PRO A 192 8.01 -18.75 -10.24
CA PRO A 192 8.86 -19.06 -11.40
C PRO A 192 8.39 -18.31 -12.68
N PRO A 193 9.31 -18.00 -13.62
CA PRO A 193 9.00 -17.20 -14.81
C PRO A 193 7.89 -17.81 -15.66
N LYS A 194 6.85 -17.03 -15.98
CA LYS A 194 5.72 -17.52 -16.80
C LYS A 194 5.94 -17.17 -18.27
N PRO A 195 5.78 -18.12 -19.21
CA PRO A 195 5.88 -17.84 -20.64
C PRO A 195 4.69 -17.01 -21.14
N ILE A 196 4.97 -16.06 -22.03
CA ILE A 196 4.01 -15.17 -22.68
C ILE A 196 4.22 -15.30 -24.18
N VAL A 197 3.20 -15.79 -24.89
CA VAL A 197 3.24 -15.99 -26.34
C VAL A 197 2.84 -14.68 -27.02
N VAL A 198 3.73 -14.15 -27.85
CA VAL A 198 3.52 -12.93 -28.63
C VAL A 198 3.25 -13.30 -30.09
N THR A 199 2.20 -12.73 -30.67
CA THR A 199 1.75 -12.96 -32.05
C THR A 199 2.10 -11.77 -32.96
N ASN A 200 1.87 -11.90 -34.26
CA ASN A 200 1.96 -10.77 -35.20
C ASN A 200 0.98 -9.65 -34.79
N ARG A 201 -0.28 -9.99 -34.44
CA ARG A 201 -1.31 -9.05 -33.98
C ARG A 201 -0.85 -8.29 -32.74
N SER A 202 -0.28 -9.00 -31.76
CA SER A 202 0.25 -8.36 -30.55
C SER A 202 1.26 -7.25 -30.87
N MET A 203 2.15 -7.45 -31.85
CA MET A 203 3.19 -6.45 -32.16
C MET A 203 2.77 -5.42 -33.20
N ALA A 204 1.78 -5.75 -34.04
CA ALA A 204 1.14 -4.79 -34.93
C ALA A 204 0.42 -3.67 -34.15
N SER A 205 0.17 -3.85 -32.85
CA SER A 205 -0.32 -2.75 -32.02
C SER A 205 0.65 -1.57 -31.98
N LEU A 206 1.96 -1.80 -32.09
CA LEU A 206 2.95 -0.72 -32.23
C LEU A 206 2.80 -0.02 -33.58
N ASP A 207 2.50 -0.78 -34.63
CA ASP A 207 2.29 -0.23 -35.97
C ASP A 207 1.06 0.68 -36.03
N ALA A 208 0.01 0.33 -35.27
CA ALA A 208 -1.19 1.14 -35.13
C ALA A 208 -0.90 2.56 -34.59
N HIS A 209 0.25 2.80 -33.95
CA HIS A 209 0.60 4.15 -33.47
C HIS A 209 0.66 5.19 -34.61
N HIS A 210 0.87 4.80 -35.87
CA HIS A 210 0.74 5.70 -37.02
C HIS A 210 -0.65 6.36 -37.14
N LEU A 211 -1.68 5.73 -36.55
CA LEU A 211 -3.06 6.19 -36.56
C LEU A 211 -3.40 7.09 -35.36
N VAL A 212 -2.47 7.28 -34.40
CA VAL A 212 -2.69 8.15 -33.23
C VAL A 212 -2.65 9.61 -33.67
N GLU A 213 -3.72 10.34 -33.40
CA GLU A 213 -3.77 11.80 -33.56
C GLU A 213 -3.04 12.52 -32.43
N ASP A 214 -2.29 13.58 -32.77
CA ASP A 214 -1.62 14.42 -31.78
C ASP A 214 -2.68 15.20 -30.96
N PRO A 215 -2.72 15.09 -29.62
CA PRO A 215 -3.79 15.67 -28.81
C PRO A 215 -3.64 17.18 -28.60
N ALA A 216 -2.43 17.72 -28.78
CA ALA A 216 -2.11 19.14 -28.62
C ALA A 216 -0.79 19.48 -29.34
N GLU A 217 -0.56 20.77 -29.59
CA GLU A 217 0.70 21.26 -30.14
C GLU A 217 1.86 20.98 -29.18
N GLY A 218 2.92 20.33 -29.66
CA GLY A 218 4.10 19.96 -28.86
C GLY A 218 3.99 18.64 -28.10
N VAL A 219 2.83 17.97 -28.14
CA VAL A 219 2.61 16.64 -27.57
C VAL A 219 2.52 15.64 -28.72
N ARG A 220 3.38 14.61 -28.69
CA ARG A 220 3.40 13.58 -29.75
C ARG A 220 3.49 12.19 -29.14
N ASP A 221 3.07 11.21 -29.94
CA ASP A 221 3.38 9.81 -29.69
C ASP A 221 4.88 9.53 -29.85
N VAL A 222 5.43 8.67 -29.00
CA VAL A 222 6.88 8.39 -28.97
C VAL A 222 7.40 7.64 -30.16
N LEU A 223 6.62 6.70 -30.71
CA LEU A 223 7.03 5.98 -31.89
C LEU A 223 6.99 6.92 -33.09
N ARG A 224 5.94 7.73 -33.21
CA ARG A 224 5.85 8.76 -34.27
C ARG A 224 6.94 9.82 -34.18
N ALA A 225 7.32 10.26 -32.98
CA ALA A 225 8.42 11.21 -32.82
C ALA A 225 9.80 10.58 -33.12
N SER A 226 9.92 9.26 -33.01
CA SER A 226 11.14 8.51 -33.30
C SER A 226 11.25 8.08 -34.77
N GLU A 227 10.22 8.32 -35.59
CA GLU A 227 10.21 7.89 -36.99
C GLU A 227 11.41 8.43 -37.78
N GLY A 228 12.10 7.55 -38.51
CA GLY A 228 13.28 7.88 -39.32
C GLY A 228 14.52 8.30 -38.54
N SER A 229 14.54 8.15 -37.21
CA SER A 229 15.66 8.55 -36.36
C SER A 229 16.64 7.41 -36.06
N THR A 230 17.78 7.74 -35.46
CA THR A 230 18.78 6.78 -35.00
C THR A 230 18.80 6.68 -33.49
N VAL A 231 18.75 5.47 -32.93
CA VAL A 231 18.71 5.22 -31.48
C VAL A 231 19.93 4.45 -31.01
N PHE A 232 20.55 4.86 -29.90
CA PHE A 232 21.41 3.97 -29.13
C PHE A 232 20.57 3.14 -28.15
N ASN A 233 20.45 1.83 -28.42
CA ASN A 233 19.60 0.94 -27.62
C ASN A 233 20.37 -0.31 -27.12
N PRO A 234 20.92 -0.26 -25.90
CA PRO A 234 21.59 -1.39 -25.26
C PRO A 234 20.64 -2.44 -24.64
N MET A 235 19.32 -2.28 -24.76
CA MET A 235 18.38 -3.18 -24.08
C MET A 235 18.54 -4.64 -24.54
N PRO A 236 18.42 -5.63 -23.63
CA PRO A 236 18.63 -7.04 -23.99
C PRO A 236 17.62 -7.55 -25.01
N CYS A 237 18.08 -8.27 -26.03
CA CYS A 237 17.26 -8.76 -27.14
C CYS A 237 16.31 -9.89 -26.74
N PHE A 238 16.57 -10.57 -25.62
CA PHE A 238 15.64 -11.53 -25.03
C PHE A 238 14.48 -10.87 -24.26
N HIS A 239 14.52 -9.55 -24.06
CA HIS A 239 13.54 -8.82 -23.26
C HIS A 239 12.55 -8.05 -24.16
N ALA A 240 11.31 -7.87 -23.69
CA ALA A 240 10.24 -7.14 -24.37
C ALA A 240 10.70 -5.77 -24.92
N ALA A 241 11.35 -4.94 -24.10
CA ALA A 241 11.89 -3.64 -24.53
C ALA A 241 12.89 -3.74 -25.69
N GLY A 242 13.78 -4.75 -25.69
CA GLY A 242 14.68 -5.00 -26.80
C GLY A 242 13.91 -5.42 -28.04
N LEU A 243 13.00 -6.40 -27.92
CA LEU A 243 12.18 -6.89 -29.02
C LEU A 243 11.36 -5.79 -29.68
N MET A 244 10.64 -5.00 -28.88
CA MET A 244 9.75 -3.95 -29.35
C MET A 244 10.53 -2.86 -30.09
N TRP A 245 11.68 -2.42 -29.55
CA TRP A 245 12.41 -1.30 -30.14
C TRP A 245 13.42 -1.70 -31.21
N ASN A 246 14.20 -2.75 -30.96
CA ASN A 246 15.26 -3.15 -31.89
C ASN A 246 14.71 -3.90 -33.11
N LEU A 247 13.52 -4.47 -33.04
CA LEU A 247 12.88 -5.15 -34.17
C LEU A 247 11.63 -4.41 -34.65
N PHE A 248 10.55 -4.40 -33.86
CA PHE A 248 9.25 -3.97 -34.38
C PHE A 248 9.18 -2.46 -34.66
N ALA A 249 9.54 -1.61 -33.71
CA ALA A 249 9.58 -0.16 -33.92
C ALA A 249 10.59 0.23 -35.00
N ALA A 250 11.77 -0.42 -35.03
CA ALA A 250 12.77 -0.24 -36.06
C ALA A 250 12.24 -0.49 -37.48
N VAL A 251 11.45 -1.55 -37.67
CA VAL A 251 10.86 -1.83 -38.98
C VAL A 251 9.64 -0.93 -39.25
N TYR A 252 8.71 -0.78 -38.30
CA TYR A 252 7.47 -0.04 -38.55
C TYR A 252 7.70 1.45 -38.78
N PHE A 253 8.67 2.05 -38.08
CA PHE A 253 8.95 3.50 -38.07
C PHE A 253 10.32 3.87 -38.69
N ASP A 254 10.99 2.94 -39.38
CA ASP A 254 12.30 3.20 -40.00
C ASP A 254 13.37 3.72 -39.03
N ILE A 255 13.40 3.18 -37.80
CA ILE A 255 14.38 3.56 -36.78
C ILE A 255 15.69 2.77 -37.00
N HIS A 256 16.79 3.49 -37.15
CA HIS A 256 18.14 2.91 -37.22
C HIS A 256 18.64 2.58 -35.81
N VAL A 257 18.85 1.31 -35.51
CA VAL A 257 19.30 0.84 -34.19
C VAL A 257 20.83 0.77 -34.09
N VAL A 258 21.42 1.48 -33.14
CA VAL A 258 22.83 1.35 -32.73
C VAL A 258 22.88 0.50 -31.46
N TYR A 259 23.46 -0.69 -31.55
CA TYR A 259 23.62 -1.60 -30.42
C TYR A 259 24.78 -1.19 -29.52
N ALA A 260 24.79 -1.67 -28.27
CA ALA A 260 25.99 -1.64 -27.45
C ALA A 260 27.05 -2.66 -27.91
N PRO A 261 28.34 -2.42 -27.64
CA PRO A 261 29.39 -3.42 -27.80
C PRO A 261 29.05 -4.74 -27.12
N MET A 262 29.32 -5.84 -27.82
CA MET A 262 28.97 -7.18 -27.39
C MET A 262 29.81 -7.61 -26.18
N GLY A 263 29.15 -8.02 -25.09
CA GLY A 263 29.82 -8.61 -23.92
C GLY A 263 30.42 -7.61 -22.93
N GLU A 264 30.29 -6.30 -23.17
CA GLU A 264 30.60 -5.28 -22.16
C GLU A 264 29.37 -5.04 -21.25
N PRO A 265 29.57 -4.90 -19.93
CA PRO A 265 28.48 -4.54 -19.03
C PRO A 265 27.99 -3.12 -19.32
N LEU A 266 26.67 -2.94 -19.33
CA LEU A 266 26.07 -1.62 -19.47
C LEU A 266 26.26 -0.80 -18.19
N ASN A 267 26.92 0.34 -18.30
CA ASN A 267 27.16 1.31 -17.23
C ASN A 267 27.36 2.72 -17.84
N ALA A 268 27.46 3.76 -17.00
CA ALA A 268 27.70 5.12 -17.45
C ALA A 268 28.98 5.29 -18.30
N GLY A 269 30.05 4.55 -17.99
CA GLY A 269 31.29 4.58 -18.77
C GLY A 269 31.11 4.07 -20.21
N LEU A 270 30.27 3.04 -20.41
CA LEU A 270 29.92 2.57 -21.75
C LEU A 270 29.08 3.61 -22.52
N VAL A 271 28.12 4.24 -21.84
CA VAL A 271 27.30 5.32 -22.41
C VAL A 271 28.18 6.50 -22.81
N GLU A 272 29.15 6.86 -21.98
CA GLU A 272 30.09 7.93 -22.29
C GLU A 272 30.93 7.61 -23.53
N LYS A 273 31.52 6.40 -23.61
CA LYS A 273 32.25 5.96 -24.80
C LYS A 273 31.40 6.04 -26.06
N ALA A 274 30.10 5.72 -25.96
CA ALA A 274 29.18 5.81 -27.09
C ALA A 274 28.92 7.28 -27.49
N LEU A 275 28.73 8.18 -26.52
CA LEU A 275 28.54 9.62 -26.75
C LEU A 275 29.78 10.33 -27.31
N ASP A 276 30.98 9.87 -26.93
CA ASP A 276 32.26 10.43 -27.38
C ASP A 276 32.76 9.81 -28.70
N SER A 277 32.08 8.78 -29.21
CA SER A 277 32.52 8.09 -30.42
C SER A 277 32.27 8.92 -31.68
N ASP A 278 33.31 9.16 -32.47
CA ASP A 278 33.16 9.74 -33.80
C ASP A 278 32.52 8.77 -34.82
N GLN A 279 32.49 7.48 -34.50
CA GLN A 279 31.98 6.41 -35.36
C GLN A 279 30.51 6.09 -35.11
N LEU A 280 29.98 6.43 -33.93
CA LEU A 280 28.58 6.20 -33.56
C LEU A 280 27.85 7.54 -33.54
N ARG A 281 26.78 7.64 -34.33
CA ARG A 281 25.87 8.79 -34.32
C ARG A 281 24.48 8.28 -34.04
N PHE A 282 23.80 8.92 -33.10
CA PHE A 282 22.43 8.62 -32.74
C PHE A 282 21.74 9.89 -32.25
N ASP A 283 20.45 9.99 -32.51
CA ASP A 283 19.63 11.15 -32.18
C ASP A 283 19.10 11.09 -30.75
N TRP A 284 18.92 9.88 -30.20
CA TRP A 284 18.40 9.65 -28.85
C TRP A 284 18.87 8.29 -28.32
N MET A 285 18.63 8.02 -27.04
CA MET A 285 19.03 6.75 -26.40
C MET A 285 17.90 6.18 -25.54
N PHE A 286 17.89 4.86 -25.41
CA PHE A 286 16.97 4.15 -24.52
C PHE A 286 17.74 3.37 -23.46
N LEU A 287 17.70 3.82 -22.21
CA LEU A 287 18.49 3.27 -21.12
C LEU A 287 17.61 2.80 -19.95
N PRO A 288 18.06 1.81 -19.16
CA PRO A 288 17.40 1.49 -17.90
C PRO A 288 17.62 2.63 -16.87
N PRO A 289 16.69 2.84 -15.92
CA PRO A 289 16.76 3.95 -14.96
C PRO A 289 18.09 4.04 -14.20
N SER A 290 18.62 2.92 -13.72
CA SER A 290 19.88 2.92 -12.95
C SER A 290 21.07 3.51 -13.71
N VAL A 291 21.14 3.26 -15.02
CA VAL A 291 22.23 3.79 -15.87
C VAL A 291 22.03 5.28 -16.13
N ILE A 292 20.79 5.72 -16.24
CA ILE A 292 20.46 7.14 -16.37
C ILE A 292 20.82 7.88 -15.08
N GLU A 293 20.56 7.29 -13.92
CA GLU A 293 20.96 7.85 -12.63
C GLU A 293 22.48 7.96 -12.50
N ASP A 294 23.23 6.91 -12.88
CA ASP A 294 24.69 6.97 -12.92
C ASP A 294 25.18 8.12 -13.84
N VAL A 295 24.56 8.29 -15.01
CA VAL A 295 24.88 9.41 -15.92
C VAL A 295 24.53 10.77 -15.32
N ALA A 296 23.42 10.88 -14.57
CA ALA A 296 23.00 12.11 -13.91
C ALA A 296 24.00 12.57 -12.83
N LEU A 297 24.63 11.62 -12.15
CA LEU A 297 25.63 11.88 -11.10
C LEU A 297 26.97 12.35 -11.68
N GLU A 298 27.27 12.03 -12.93
CA GLU A 298 28.51 12.38 -13.62
C GLU A 298 28.42 13.75 -14.32
N GLN A 299 28.74 14.83 -13.61
CA GLN A 299 28.62 16.23 -14.10
C GLN A 299 29.26 16.49 -15.49
N ARG A 300 30.35 15.80 -15.81
CA ARG A 300 31.05 15.90 -17.10
C ARG A 300 30.26 15.32 -18.29
N MET A 301 29.29 14.45 -18.02
CA MET A 301 28.45 13.81 -19.05
C MET A 301 27.22 14.65 -19.39
N LEU A 302 26.72 15.47 -18.47
CA LEU A 302 25.48 16.25 -18.67
C LEU A 302 25.49 17.13 -19.95
N PRO A 303 26.57 17.88 -20.27
CA PRO A 303 26.61 18.68 -21.50
C PRO A 303 26.61 17.81 -22.78
N LYS A 304 27.02 16.54 -22.68
CA LYS A 304 27.01 15.62 -23.83
C LYS A 304 25.59 15.22 -24.23
N LEU A 305 24.64 15.28 -23.28
CA LEU A 305 23.24 14.94 -23.50
C LEU A 305 22.49 16.00 -24.33
N GLU A 306 22.96 17.24 -24.37
CA GLU A 306 22.35 18.35 -25.14
C GLU A 306 22.33 18.11 -26.65
N LYS A 307 23.17 17.19 -27.14
CA LYS A 307 23.19 16.75 -28.54
C LYS A 307 22.03 15.81 -28.89
N LEU A 308 21.36 15.25 -27.89
CA LEU A 308 20.29 14.27 -28.05
C LEU A 308 18.93 14.98 -28.13
N ARG A 309 18.07 14.48 -29.00
CA ARG A 309 16.66 14.89 -29.10
C ARG A 309 15.90 14.56 -27.83
N PHE A 310 16.18 13.42 -27.19
CA PHE A 310 15.63 13.00 -25.90
C PHE A 310 16.37 11.76 -25.35
N VAL A 311 16.10 11.42 -24.09
CA VAL A 311 16.53 10.19 -23.42
C VAL A 311 15.30 9.44 -22.93
N CYS A 312 15.15 8.19 -23.34
CA CYS A 312 14.06 7.31 -22.91
C CYS A 312 14.50 6.38 -21.79
N PHE A 313 13.54 6.04 -20.91
CA PHE A 313 13.70 5.00 -19.91
C PHE A 313 12.42 4.18 -19.73
N SER A 314 12.56 2.97 -19.19
CA SER A 314 11.43 2.07 -18.94
C SER A 314 11.77 1.00 -17.92
N GLY A 315 10.73 0.35 -17.40
CA GLY A 315 10.84 -0.88 -16.64
C GLY A 315 11.14 -0.70 -15.15
N GLY A 316 11.33 0.53 -14.68
CA GLY A 316 11.46 0.88 -13.27
C GLY A 316 11.31 2.39 -13.07
N PRO A 317 11.15 2.87 -11.83
CA PRO A 317 11.10 4.29 -11.53
C PRO A 317 12.47 4.95 -11.75
N LEU A 318 12.45 6.23 -12.10
CA LEU A 318 13.62 7.12 -12.12
C LEU A 318 13.46 8.14 -11.00
N SER A 319 14.52 8.42 -10.23
CA SER A 319 14.52 9.45 -9.19
C SER A 319 14.08 10.82 -9.73
N GLN A 320 13.20 11.51 -8.99
CA GLN A 320 12.71 12.84 -9.36
C GLN A 320 13.87 13.82 -9.54
N ASP A 321 14.75 13.90 -8.53
CA ASP A 321 15.82 14.89 -8.50
C ASP A 321 16.84 14.64 -9.61
N LEU A 322 17.16 13.37 -9.90
CA LEU A 322 18.11 13.01 -10.96
C LEU A 322 17.51 13.17 -12.35
N GLY A 323 16.23 12.85 -12.54
CA GLY A 323 15.52 13.17 -13.78
C GLY A 323 15.40 14.67 -14.01
N ASP A 324 15.21 15.48 -12.95
CA ASP A 324 15.22 16.94 -13.00
C ASP A 324 16.61 17.53 -13.34
N VAL A 325 17.69 16.81 -13.03
CA VAL A 325 19.04 17.17 -13.48
C VAL A 325 19.16 16.95 -14.99
N ILE A 326 18.75 15.78 -15.49
CA ILE A 326 18.88 15.45 -16.92
C ILE A 326 17.92 16.29 -17.78
N SER A 327 16.71 16.54 -17.32
CA SER A 327 15.68 17.29 -18.07
C SER A 327 16.06 18.72 -18.41
N LYS A 328 17.08 19.28 -17.72
CA LYS A 328 17.69 20.58 -18.03
C LYS A 328 18.58 20.56 -19.27
N HIS A 329 19.08 19.38 -19.66
CA HIS A 329 20.00 19.22 -20.80
C HIS A 329 19.31 18.57 -22.02
N THR A 330 18.35 17.66 -21.81
CA THR A 330 17.60 17.00 -22.90
C THR A 330 16.26 16.49 -22.38
N PRO A 331 15.19 16.39 -23.21
CA PRO A 331 13.94 15.79 -22.76
C PRO A 331 14.13 14.37 -22.22
N VAL A 332 13.50 14.10 -21.08
CA VAL A 332 13.44 12.77 -20.47
C VAL A 332 12.06 12.19 -20.75
N VAL A 333 12.00 10.95 -21.22
CA VAL A 333 10.76 10.29 -21.64
C VAL A 333 10.60 8.97 -20.89
N ASN A 334 9.52 8.86 -20.12
CA ASN A 334 9.11 7.61 -19.48
C ASN A 334 8.27 6.76 -20.44
N LEU A 335 8.78 5.59 -20.81
CA LEU A 335 8.06 4.60 -21.61
C LEU A 335 7.40 3.58 -20.69
N LEU A 336 6.09 3.73 -20.51
CA LEU A 336 5.29 2.80 -19.71
C LEU A 336 4.74 1.67 -20.58
N GLY A 337 5.14 0.43 -20.29
CA GLY A 337 4.68 -0.75 -21.02
C GLY A 337 4.90 -2.04 -20.26
N THR A 338 4.20 -3.10 -20.65
CA THR A 338 4.33 -4.43 -20.06
C THR A 338 4.63 -5.48 -21.13
N THR A 339 5.00 -6.69 -20.73
CA THR A 339 5.21 -7.77 -21.71
C THR A 339 3.88 -8.18 -22.34
N GLU A 340 2.81 -8.10 -21.55
CA GLU A 340 1.45 -8.48 -21.87
C GLU A 340 0.72 -7.46 -22.77
N ASN A 341 0.98 -6.16 -22.58
CA ASN A 341 0.32 -5.06 -23.31
C ASN A 341 1.23 -4.25 -24.24
N ALA A 342 2.50 -4.64 -24.38
CA ALA A 342 3.47 -3.90 -25.16
C ALA A 342 3.56 -2.42 -24.71
N LEU A 343 3.58 -1.48 -25.66
CA LEU A 343 3.63 -0.05 -25.42
C LEU A 343 2.30 0.56 -25.88
N PRO A 344 1.36 0.90 -24.97
CA PRO A 344 0.17 1.66 -25.31
C PRO A 344 0.51 3.10 -25.74
N PRO A 345 -0.39 3.78 -26.45
CA PRO A 345 -0.18 5.13 -26.97
C PRO A 345 -0.32 6.20 -25.87
N TYR A 346 0.63 6.21 -24.95
CA TYR A 346 0.84 7.30 -24.00
C TYR A 346 1.64 8.41 -24.69
N ASN A 347 1.15 9.64 -24.61
CA ASN A 347 1.88 10.78 -25.15
C ASN A 347 2.77 11.39 -24.07
N PHE A 348 3.97 11.82 -24.46
CA PHE A 348 4.84 12.59 -23.58
C PHE A 348 4.48 14.06 -23.58
N VAL A 349 4.75 14.67 -22.44
CA VAL A 349 4.38 16.05 -22.10
C VAL A 349 5.64 16.93 -22.02
N PRO A 350 5.52 18.26 -21.99
CA PRO A 350 6.66 19.18 -22.05
C PRO A 350 7.74 18.93 -20.99
N LEU A 351 8.97 19.38 -21.28
CA LEU A 351 10.23 19.17 -20.53
C LEU A 351 10.16 19.19 -18.99
N LYS A 352 9.29 20.00 -18.39
CA LYS A 352 9.22 20.19 -16.93
C LYS A 352 8.42 19.11 -16.20
N GLU A 353 7.67 18.28 -16.94
CA GLU A 353 6.75 17.27 -16.42
C GLU A 353 7.12 15.87 -16.94
N TRP A 354 8.42 15.61 -17.15
CA TRP A 354 8.96 14.40 -17.79
C TRP A 354 8.50 13.06 -17.17
N ASN A 355 8.05 13.08 -15.92
CA ASN A 355 7.58 11.93 -15.14
C ASN A 355 6.05 11.75 -15.17
N TRP A 356 5.33 12.61 -15.90
CA TRP A 356 3.90 12.50 -16.16
C TRP A 356 3.65 11.88 -17.53
N ILE A 357 2.55 11.14 -17.65
CA ILE A 357 2.05 10.62 -18.92
C ILE A 357 0.72 11.28 -19.25
N LEU A 358 0.48 11.55 -20.52
CA LEU A 358 -0.83 11.97 -21.02
C LEU A 358 -1.54 10.77 -21.65
N VAL A 359 -2.70 10.41 -21.11
CA VAL A 359 -3.61 9.44 -21.74
C VAL A 359 -4.48 10.21 -22.74
N PRO A 360 -4.37 9.95 -24.06
CA PRO A 360 -5.16 10.69 -25.04
C PRO A 360 -6.66 10.43 -24.82
N PRO A 361 -7.54 11.46 -24.84
CA PRO A 361 -8.98 11.29 -24.61
C PRO A 361 -9.66 10.28 -25.56
N GLN A 362 -9.11 10.09 -26.76
CA GLN A 362 -9.59 9.14 -27.74
C GLN A 362 -9.28 7.67 -27.39
N MET A 363 -8.35 7.42 -26.46
CA MET A 363 -7.94 6.07 -26.05
C MET A 363 -8.88 5.49 -24.99
N LYS A 364 -10.14 5.24 -25.37
CA LYS A 364 -11.19 4.73 -24.46
C LYS A 364 -10.86 3.39 -23.81
N GLY A 365 -10.05 2.55 -24.47
CA GLY A 365 -9.56 1.29 -23.90
C GLY A 365 -8.52 1.47 -22.78
N ILE A 366 -8.18 2.70 -22.39
CA ILE A 366 -7.30 3.01 -21.25
C ILE A 366 -8.12 3.75 -20.19
N GLU A 367 -8.43 3.06 -19.08
CA GLU A 367 -9.19 3.64 -17.98
C GLU A 367 -8.32 3.84 -16.73
N MET A 368 -8.50 4.97 -16.05
CA MET A 368 -7.91 5.26 -14.75
C MET A 368 -9.01 5.12 -13.68
N ARG A 369 -9.06 3.97 -13.01
CA ARG A 369 -10.12 3.62 -12.06
C ARG A 369 -9.71 3.91 -10.62
N ALA A 370 -10.47 4.76 -9.93
CA ALA A 370 -10.24 5.01 -8.51
C ALA A 370 -10.45 3.72 -7.70
N ARG A 371 -9.56 3.44 -6.74
CA ARG A 371 -9.76 2.39 -5.75
C ARG A 371 -10.36 3.00 -4.48
N GLU A 372 -11.32 2.30 -3.85
CA GLU A 372 -12.23 2.80 -2.81
C GLU A 372 -11.58 3.38 -1.54
N GLU A 373 -10.24 3.42 -1.45
CA GLU A 373 -9.48 3.83 -0.27
C GLU A 373 -8.21 4.67 -0.53
N ASP A 374 -7.82 4.97 -1.79
CA ASP A 374 -6.52 5.59 -2.09
C ASP A 374 -6.66 6.93 -2.86
N ASP A 375 -5.74 7.87 -2.68
CA ASP A 375 -5.59 9.11 -3.50
C ASP A 375 -5.11 8.82 -4.94
N PHE A 376 -5.11 7.54 -5.35
CA PHE A 376 -4.54 7.05 -6.59
C PHE A 376 -5.58 6.27 -7.41
N ALA A 377 -5.44 6.34 -8.73
CA ALA A 377 -6.23 5.55 -9.68
C ALA A 377 -5.38 4.41 -10.24
N GLU A 378 -5.96 3.22 -10.41
CA GLU A 378 -5.33 2.12 -11.12
C GLU A 378 -5.50 2.29 -12.63
N LEU A 379 -4.43 2.03 -13.38
CA LEU A 379 -4.47 1.87 -14.82
C LEU A 379 -5.07 0.50 -15.19
N VAL A 380 -6.19 0.52 -15.92
CA VAL A 380 -6.90 -0.66 -16.41
C VAL A 380 -7.04 -0.57 -17.92
N ILE A 381 -6.66 -1.64 -18.62
CA ILE A 381 -6.83 -1.76 -20.06
C ILE A 381 -8.16 -2.47 -20.31
N VAL A 382 -9.07 -1.83 -21.02
CA VAL A 382 -10.43 -2.31 -21.29
C VAL A 382 -10.56 -2.60 -22.77
N ARG A 383 -11.20 -3.72 -23.11
CA ARG A 383 -11.44 -4.11 -24.48
C ARG A 383 -12.47 -3.16 -25.08
N ASP A 384 -12.03 -2.35 -26.03
CA ASP A 384 -12.86 -1.41 -26.76
C ASP A 384 -12.64 -1.61 -28.26
N ALA A 385 -13.72 -1.71 -29.03
CA ALA A 385 -13.63 -2.04 -30.45
C ALA A 385 -12.94 -0.96 -31.29
N ASP A 386 -13.01 0.31 -30.86
CA ASP A 386 -12.39 1.43 -31.57
C ASP A 386 -10.87 1.49 -31.30
N THR A 387 -10.42 0.98 -30.14
CA THR A 387 -9.01 1.07 -29.71
C THR A 387 -8.29 -0.27 -29.54
N ASP A 388 -8.95 -1.42 -29.82
CA ASP A 388 -8.37 -2.77 -29.68
C ASP A 388 -7.06 -2.93 -30.45
N ALA A 389 -6.96 -2.30 -31.63
CA ALA A 389 -5.78 -2.33 -32.47
C ALA A 389 -4.52 -1.72 -31.80
N PHE A 390 -4.67 -0.88 -30.77
CA PHE A 390 -3.55 -0.25 -30.05
C PHE A 390 -3.13 -1.04 -28.80
N HIS A 391 -3.82 -2.13 -28.46
CA HIS A 391 -3.59 -2.89 -27.24
C HIS A 391 -3.23 -4.35 -27.55
N SER A 392 -2.05 -4.78 -27.12
CA SER A 392 -1.64 -6.18 -27.32
C SER A 392 -2.17 -7.13 -26.25
N THR A 393 -2.68 -6.58 -25.13
CA THR A 393 -3.27 -7.33 -24.01
C THR A 393 -4.21 -8.41 -24.47
N PHE A 394 -5.17 -8.06 -25.33
CA PHE A 394 -6.25 -8.96 -25.71
C PHE A 394 -5.89 -9.93 -26.84
N SER A 395 -4.74 -9.73 -27.47
CA SER A 395 -4.11 -10.75 -28.31
C SER A 395 -3.42 -11.81 -27.45
N THR A 396 -2.86 -11.38 -26.31
CA THR A 396 -2.21 -12.25 -25.32
C THR A 396 -3.23 -13.00 -24.45
N PHE A 397 -4.32 -12.32 -24.06
CA PHE A 397 -5.40 -12.82 -23.22
C PHE A 397 -6.75 -12.69 -23.96
N PRO A 398 -7.01 -13.57 -24.94
CA PRO A 398 -8.16 -13.44 -25.84
C PRO A 398 -9.52 -13.57 -25.15
N ASN A 399 -9.57 -14.22 -23.99
CA ASN A 399 -10.82 -14.43 -23.25
C ASN A 399 -11.12 -13.32 -22.24
N ASP A 400 -10.18 -12.41 -22.01
CA ASP A 400 -10.35 -11.32 -21.05
C ASP A 400 -10.95 -10.09 -21.74
N ASN A 401 -11.75 -9.33 -21.00
CA ASN A 401 -12.30 -8.04 -21.45
C ASN A 401 -11.67 -6.85 -20.74
N GLU A 402 -10.98 -7.10 -19.63
CA GLU A 402 -10.28 -6.08 -18.85
C GLU A 402 -8.98 -6.67 -18.31
N TYR A 403 -7.94 -5.85 -18.25
CA TYR A 403 -6.64 -6.20 -17.72
C TYR A 403 -6.18 -5.14 -16.71
N HIS A 404 -6.09 -5.56 -15.46
CA HIS A 404 -5.60 -4.76 -14.36
C HIS A 404 -4.07 -4.75 -14.36
N THR A 405 -3.44 -3.62 -14.72
CA THR A 405 -1.97 -3.54 -14.73
C THR A 405 -1.38 -3.54 -13.33
N LYS A 406 -2.21 -3.22 -12.33
CA LYS A 406 -1.87 -2.99 -10.92
C LYS A 406 -1.03 -1.74 -10.69
N ASP A 407 -0.79 -0.93 -11.72
CA ASP A 407 -0.05 0.32 -11.60
C ASP A 407 -0.98 1.43 -11.10
N LEU A 408 -0.57 2.12 -10.05
CA LEU A 408 -1.29 3.20 -9.39
C LEU A 408 -0.70 4.55 -9.80
N PHE A 409 -1.60 5.46 -10.17
CA PHE A 409 -1.28 6.79 -10.68
C PHE A 409 -1.93 7.88 -9.83
N ALA A 410 -1.21 8.99 -9.64
CA ALA A 410 -1.77 10.22 -9.12
C ALA A 410 -2.28 11.11 -10.27
N HIS A 411 -3.44 11.73 -10.07
CA HIS A 411 -4.02 12.68 -11.02
C HIS A 411 -3.24 14.01 -10.99
N HIS A 412 -3.02 14.64 -12.14
CA HIS A 412 -2.37 15.94 -12.21
C HIS A 412 -3.27 17.04 -11.61
N PRO A 413 -2.75 17.98 -10.80
CA PRO A 413 -3.60 18.98 -10.13
C PRO A 413 -4.44 19.86 -11.07
N THR A 414 -3.96 20.10 -12.31
CA THR A 414 -4.61 21.01 -13.27
C THR A 414 -4.95 20.40 -14.62
N GLU A 415 -4.40 19.23 -14.97
CA GLU A 415 -4.52 18.64 -16.32
C GLU A 415 -5.27 17.30 -16.26
N PRO A 416 -6.52 17.22 -16.74
CA PRO A 416 -7.43 16.10 -16.44
C PRO A 416 -7.03 14.75 -17.02
N ASN A 417 -6.15 14.74 -18.02
CA ASN A 417 -5.71 13.51 -18.70
C ASN A 417 -4.26 13.16 -18.39
N MET A 418 -3.63 13.88 -17.45
CA MET A 418 -2.24 13.67 -17.06
C MET A 418 -2.13 12.93 -15.74
N TRP A 419 -1.22 11.95 -15.72
CA TRP A 419 -1.11 10.99 -14.64
C TRP A 419 0.35 10.73 -14.32
N GLN A 420 0.69 10.69 -13.03
CA GLN A 420 2.03 10.37 -12.56
C GLN A 420 2.02 8.98 -11.94
N HIS A 421 2.86 8.08 -12.43
CA HIS A 421 3.02 6.76 -11.82
C HIS A 421 3.55 6.90 -10.38
N ARG A 422 2.93 6.20 -9.43
CA ARG A 422 3.29 6.26 -8.01
C ARG A 422 3.84 4.95 -7.47
N ALA A 423 3.15 3.85 -7.75
CA ALA A 423 3.51 2.54 -7.24
C ALA A 423 2.73 1.46 -7.97
N ARG A 424 3.07 0.20 -7.71
CA ARG A 424 2.14 -0.89 -7.95
C ARG A 424 1.35 -1.21 -6.70
N SER A 425 0.10 -1.61 -6.87
CA SER A 425 -0.79 -1.99 -5.78
C SER A 425 -0.28 -3.20 -4.98
N ASP A 426 0.58 -4.04 -5.55
CA ASP A 426 1.24 -5.14 -4.84
C ASP A 426 2.57 -4.75 -4.18
N ASP A 427 3.08 -3.54 -4.41
CA ASP A 427 4.26 -2.98 -3.73
C ASP A 427 3.88 -2.04 -2.57
N VAL A 428 2.59 -1.77 -2.36
CA VAL A 428 2.10 -1.02 -1.20
C VAL A 428 2.35 -1.84 0.06
N LEU A 429 3.16 -1.30 0.97
CA LEU A 429 3.38 -1.91 2.26
C LEU A 429 2.17 -1.61 3.14
N VAL A 430 1.60 -2.65 3.73
CA VAL A 430 0.57 -2.50 4.75
C VAL A 430 1.25 -2.86 6.07
N LEU A 431 1.50 -1.87 6.91
CA LEU A 431 2.09 -2.07 8.23
C LEU A 431 1.10 -2.83 9.14
N SER A 432 1.57 -3.42 10.24
CA SER A 432 0.72 -4.19 11.15
C SER A 432 -0.36 -3.35 11.84
N ASN A 433 -0.12 -2.04 11.98
CA ASN A 433 -1.09 -1.05 12.46
C ASN A 433 -2.14 -0.66 11.39
N GLY A 434 -2.09 -1.27 10.20
CA GLY A 434 -3.03 -1.03 9.10
C GLY A 434 -2.67 0.17 8.22
N GLU A 435 -1.64 0.95 8.57
CA GLU A 435 -1.19 2.07 7.77
C GLU A 435 -0.57 1.59 6.46
N LYS A 436 -0.95 2.25 5.37
CA LYS A 436 -0.39 1.99 4.04
C LYS A 436 0.82 2.90 3.84
N VAL A 437 1.90 2.32 3.33
CA VAL A 437 3.12 3.03 2.94
C VAL A 437 3.41 2.73 1.49
N VAL A 438 3.59 3.81 0.72
CA VAL A 438 4.10 3.73 -0.64
C VAL A 438 5.62 3.91 -0.56
N PRO A 439 6.42 2.84 -0.75
CA PRO A 439 7.85 2.87 -0.46
C PRO A 439 8.70 3.58 -1.52
N ILE A 440 8.22 3.64 -2.77
CA ILE A 440 9.01 4.10 -3.93
C ILE A 440 9.58 5.52 -3.77
N PRO A 441 8.83 6.53 -3.28
CA PRO A 441 9.40 7.87 -3.07
C PRO A 441 10.55 7.89 -2.06
N MET A 442 10.47 7.06 -1.02
CA MET A 442 11.50 6.97 0.01
C MET A 442 12.76 6.28 -0.54
N GLU A 443 12.58 5.21 -1.31
CA GLU A 443 13.65 4.53 -2.03
C GLU A 443 14.37 5.49 -2.98
N GLY A 444 13.61 6.28 -3.75
CA GLY A 444 14.19 7.27 -4.68
C GLY A 444 15.02 8.35 -3.97
N GLN A 445 14.69 8.71 -2.72
CA GLN A 445 15.51 9.63 -1.93
C GLN A 445 16.79 8.97 -1.42
N LEU A 446 16.72 7.71 -0.96
CA LEU A 446 17.87 6.95 -0.49
C LEU A 446 18.85 6.60 -1.61
N ALA A 447 18.34 6.28 -2.80
CA ALA A 447 19.12 5.93 -3.98
C ALA A 447 20.03 7.08 -4.48
N GLN A 448 19.76 8.32 -4.08
CA GLN A 448 20.63 9.46 -4.41
C GLN A 448 21.94 9.50 -3.60
N CYS A 449 22.07 8.65 -2.58
CA CYS A 449 23.30 8.56 -1.82
C CYS A 449 24.40 7.90 -2.67
N PRO A 450 25.56 8.55 -2.89
CA PRO A 450 26.65 7.96 -3.70
C PRO A 450 27.20 6.63 -3.16
N SER A 451 26.95 6.34 -1.88
CA SER A 451 27.33 5.09 -1.24
C SER A 451 26.32 3.96 -1.48
N VAL A 452 25.17 4.21 -2.11
CA VAL A 452 24.07 3.26 -2.31
C VAL A 452 23.99 2.85 -3.78
N SER A 453 23.91 1.55 -4.06
CA SER A 453 23.73 0.96 -5.40
C SER A 453 22.38 0.25 -5.58
N GLY A 454 21.64 0.05 -4.49
CA GLY A 454 20.29 -0.48 -4.48
C GLY A 454 19.62 -0.27 -3.12
N VAL A 455 18.30 -0.06 -3.11
CA VAL A 455 17.55 0.11 -1.86
C VAL A 455 16.15 -0.50 -1.99
N VAL A 456 15.70 -1.14 -0.91
CA VAL A 456 14.34 -1.66 -0.76
C VAL A 456 13.82 -1.26 0.62
N VAL A 457 12.79 -0.41 0.66
CA VAL A 457 12.03 -0.12 1.87
C VAL A 457 11.07 -1.27 2.15
N LEU A 458 11.05 -1.77 3.37
CA LEU A 458 10.29 -2.95 3.75
C LEU A 458 9.49 -2.66 5.03
N GLY A 459 8.57 -3.55 5.38
CA GLY A 459 7.69 -3.35 6.54
C GLY A 459 6.27 -3.89 6.38
N HIS A 460 5.97 -4.60 5.28
CA HIS A 460 4.67 -5.26 5.14
C HIS A 460 4.45 -6.25 6.29
N GLY A 461 3.33 -6.09 7.02
CA GLY A 461 3.01 -6.86 8.21
C GLY A 461 3.86 -6.51 9.45
N ARG A 462 4.68 -5.45 9.40
CA ARG A 462 5.52 -4.97 10.50
C ARG A 462 5.00 -3.65 11.04
N PHE A 463 5.31 -3.34 12.29
CA PHE A 463 4.80 -2.13 12.95
C PHE A 463 5.36 -0.83 12.35
N GLU A 464 6.56 -0.88 11.78
CA GLU A 464 7.26 0.27 11.21
C GLU A 464 8.01 -0.14 9.94
N THR A 465 8.37 0.86 9.13
CA THR A 465 9.22 0.66 7.95
C THR A 465 10.69 0.48 8.31
N ALA A 466 11.40 -0.31 7.50
CA ALA A 466 12.84 -0.47 7.54
C ALA A 466 13.43 -0.35 6.11
N ALA A 467 14.74 -0.26 5.98
CA ALA A 467 15.42 -0.22 4.68
C ALA A 467 16.49 -1.31 4.58
N LEU A 468 16.43 -2.10 3.51
CA LEU A 468 17.54 -2.94 3.05
C LEU A 468 18.33 -2.14 2.01
N VAL A 469 19.62 -1.94 2.27
CA VAL A 469 20.50 -1.07 1.47
C VAL A 469 21.66 -1.88 0.92
N GLU A 470 21.84 -1.86 -0.39
CA GLU A 470 23.02 -2.36 -1.07
C GLU A 470 23.98 -1.20 -1.34
N LEU A 471 25.25 -1.37 -0.97
CA LEU A 471 26.26 -0.34 -1.09
C LEU A 471 26.95 -0.37 -2.45
N SER A 472 27.53 0.74 -2.87
CA SER A 472 28.43 0.78 -4.02
C SER A 472 29.73 0.04 -3.72
N ASP A 473 30.39 -0.52 -4.73
CA ASP A 473 31.66 -1.27 -4.57
C ASP A 473 32.70 -0.49 -3.77
N LYS A 474 32.77 0.83 -4.03
CA LYS A 474 33.65 1.74 -3.31
C LYS A 474 33.30 1.84 -1.83
N ALA A 475 32.04 2.12 -1.51
CA ALA A 475 31.58 2.21 -0.11
C ALA A 475 31.72 0.88 0.63
N GLN A 476 31.50 -0.24 -0.06
CA GLN A 476 31.66 -1.59 0.49
C GLN A 476 33.12 -1.91 0.88
N GLN A 477 34.10 -1.36 0.15
CA GLN A 477 35.53 -1.59 0.39
C GLN A 477 36.16 -0.58 1.34
N GLU A 478 35.74 0.68 1.26
CA GLU A 478 36.41 1.80 1.94
C GLU A 478 35.79 2.15 3.29
N ASN A 479 34.50 1.88 3.51
CA ASN A 479 33.78 2.32 4.70
C ASN A 479 33.48 1.18 5.68
N THR A 480 33.54 1.49 6.97
CA THR A 480 32.96 0.66 8.03
C THR A 480 31.43 0.73 8.04
N PRO A 481 30.71 -0.23 8.67
CA PRO A 481 29.25 -0.17 8.80
C PRO A 481 28.71 1.13 9.41
N GLY A 482 29.43 1.70 10.38
CA GLY A 482 29.06 2.98 11.00
C GLY A 482 29.21 4.17 10.05
N GLU A 483 30.30 4.20 9.26
CA GLU A 483 30.51 5.23 8.23
C GLU A 483 29.46 5.14 7.10
N ASN A 484 29.08 3.92 6.71
CA ASN A 484 28.00 3.70 5.75
C ASN A 484 26.64 4.19 6.28
N LEU A 485 26.32 3.94 7.55
CA LEU A 485 25.10 4.47 8.16
C LEU A 485 25.11 6.00 8.25
N ALA A 486 26.25 6.59 8.61
CA ALA A 486 26.42 8.05 8.64
C ALA A 486 26.24 8.68 7.25
N ALA A 487 26.78 8.05 6.20
CA ALA A 487 26.67 8.52 4.82
C ALA A 487 25.21 8.56 4.31
N ILE A 488 24.39 7.57 4.69
CA ILE A 488 22.98 7.50 4.26
C ILE A 488 22.03 8.32 5.15
N THR A 489 22.46 8.69 6.36
CA THR A 489 21.60 9.35 7.37
C THR A 489 20.94 10.63 6.83
N THR A 490 21.69 11.47 6.11
CA THR A 490 21.14 12.70 5.53
C THR A 490 20.01 12.40 4.51
N PHE A 491 20.08 11.26 3.81
CA PHE A 491 19.07 10.84 2.84
C PHE A 491 17.86 10.18 3.51
N ILE A 492 18.07 9.48 4.64
CA ILE A 492 16.97 9.04 5.52
C ILE A 492 16.15 10.24 6.00
N ASP A 493 16.81 11.32 6.45
CA ASP A 493 16.13 12.52 6.93
C ASP A 493 15.31 13.20 5.81
N LYS A 494 15.85 13.24 4.58
CA LYS A 494 15.12 13.73 3.39
C LYS A 494 13.90 12.86 3.07
N ALA A 495 14.06 11.53 3.07
CA ALA A 495 12.96 10.59 2.84
C ALA A 495 11.86 10.77 3.90
N ASN A 496 12.24 10.89 5.17
CA ASN A 496 11.33 11.06 6.31
C ASN A 496 10.57 12.38 6.30
N LYS A 497 11.17 13.44 5.74
CA LYS A 497 10.53 14.76 5.64
C LYS A 497 9.34 14.74 4.66
N ALA A 498 9.43 13.96 3.59
CA ALA A 498 8.36 13.80 2.60
C ALA A 498 7.36 12.68 2.95
N ALA A 499 7.74 11.77 3.85
CA ALA A 499 6.93 10.64 4.26
C ALA A 499 5.91 10.99 5.37
N PRO A 500 4.72 10.35 5.38
CA PRO A 500 3.82 10.35 6.54
C PRO A 500 4.54 9.88 7.81
N ALA A 501 4.10 10.35 8.99
CA ALA A 501 4.77 10.06 10.25
C ALA A 501 4.94 8.55 10.50
N HIS A 502 3.93 7.74 10.18
CA HIS A 502 3.95 6.28 10.32
C HIS A 502 4.89 5.55 9.33
N ALA A 503 5.32 6.23 8.28
CA ALA A 503 6.17 5.68 7.22
C ALA A 503 7.65 6.04 7.38
N ARG A 504 8.03 6.74 8.47
CA ARG A 504 9.41 7.22 8.63
C ARG A 504 10.35 6.07 8.97
N LEU A 505 11.54 6.10 8.36
CA LEU A 505 12.64 5.18 8.62
C LEU A 505 13.44 5.64 9.84
N SER A 506 13.64 4.74 10.78
CA SER A 506 14.60 4.96 11.86
C SER A 506 16.01 4.51 11.46
N ARG A 507 17.05 5.14 12.02
CA ARG A 507 18.46 4.81 11.73
C ARG A 507 18.83 3.39 12.18
N ASP A 508 18.20 2.89 13.24
CA ASP A 508 18.35 1.51 13.72
C ASP A 508 17.53 0.48 12.92
N ARG A 509 16.82 0.92 11.87
CA ARG A 509 16.04 0.08 10.94
C ARG A 509 16.64 0.08 9.55
N VAL A 510 17.98 0.08 9.48
CA VAL A 510 18.74 -0.12 8.25
C VAL A 510 19.51 -1.43 8.32
N LEU A 511 19.36 -2.24 7.28
CA LEU A 511 20.14 -3.46 7.06
C LEU A 511 20.97 -3.28 5.79
N PHE A 512 22.26 -3.60 5.85
CA PHE A 512 23.13 -3.61 4.67
C PHE A 512 23.22 -5.02 4.08
N THR A 513 23.20 -5.14 2.76
CA THR A 513 23.47 -6.40 2.07
C THR A 513 24.95 -6.79 2.20
N SER A 514 25.26 -8.06 1.97
CA SER A 514 26.64 -8.54 1.89
C SER A 514 27.08 -8.76 0.42
N PRO A 515 28.39 -8.67 0.11
CA PRO A 515 28.90 -8.86 -1.25
C PRO A 515 28.60 -10.23 -1.85
N ASP A 516 28.51 -11.25 -1.01
CA ASP A 516 28.18 -12.63 -1.36
C ASP A 516 26.67 -12.86 -1.55
N LYS A 517 25.83 -11.89 -1.18
CA LYS A 517 24.37 -11.98 -1.24
C LYS A 517 23.74 -10.69 -1.79
N PRO A 518 24.10 -10.19 -2.98
CA PRO A 518 23.50 -8.96 -3.49
C PRO A 518 21.98 -9.10 -3.71
N MET A 519 21.27 -7.97 -3.81
CA MET A 519 19.86 -7.90 -4.17
C MET A 519 19.62 -8.61 -5.49
N THR A 520 18.53 -9.38 -5.53
CA THR A 520 18.13 -10.10 -6.74
C THR A 520 17.66 -9.10 -7.79
N ARG A 521 18.21 -9.16 -9.00
CA ARG A 521 17.86 -8.26 -10.11
C ARG A 521 17.35 -9.03 -11.33
N ALA A 522 16.42 -8.42 -12.06
CA ALA A 522 15.89 -8.96 -13.30
C ALA A 522 16.89 -8.82 -14.47
N GLY A 523 16.55 -9.42 -15.61
CA GLY A 523 17.27 -9.31 -16.89
C GLY A 523 17.60 -7.88 -17.35
N LYS A 524 16.91 -6.86 -16.82
CA LYS A 524 17.10 -5.43 -17.11
C LYS A 524 17.82 -4.63 -16.01
N GLY A 525 18.30 -5.29 -14.95
CA GLY A 525 19.01 -4.65 -13.83
C GLY A 525 18.13 -4.13 -12.70
N THR A 526 16.80 -4.16 -12.83
CA THR A 526 15.87 -3.74 -11.77
C THR A 526 15.78 -4.74 -10.64
N ILE A 527 15.70 -4.27 -9.39
CA ILE A 527 15.56 -5.11 -8.20
C ILE A 527 14.23 -5.87 -8.21
N ILE A 528 14.26 -7.18 -7.92
CA ILE A 528 13.09 -8.03 -7.77
C ILE A 528 12.73 -8.09 -6.27
N ARG A 529 11.90 -7.14 -5.82
CA ARG A 529 11.54 -6.93 -4.41
C ARG A 529 11.20 -8.22 -3.65
N LYS A 530 10.23 -8.99 -4.12
CA LYS A 530 9.76 -10.22 -3.46
C LYS A 530 10.89 -11.25 -3.29
N ALA A 531 11.72 -11.45 -4.32
CA ALA A 531 12.83 -12.39 -4.29
C ALA A 531 13.95 -11.90 -3.34
N THR A 532 14.27 -10.61 -3.39
CA THR A 532 15.24 -10.00 -2.45
C THR A 532 14.77 -10.13 -1.01
N LEU A 533 13.51 -9.78 -0.70
CA LEU A 533 12.96 -9.90 0.65
C LEU A 533 12.90 -11.35 1.13
N ALA A 534 12.58 -12.31 0.25
CA ALA A 534 12.62 -13.73 0.59
C ALA A 534 14.05 -14.22 0.88
N ALA A 535 15.04 -13.77 0.10
CA ALA A 535 16.44 -14.11 0.33
C ALA A 535 16.93 -13.56 1.68
N TYR A 536 16.45 -12.38 2.10
CA TYR A 536 16.83 -11.69 3.33
C TYR A 536 15.86 -11.88 4.51
N ALA A 537 14.90 -12.81 4.39
CA ALA A 537 13.78 -12.93 5.34
C ALA A 537 14.26 -13.06 6.80
N ARG A 538 15.28 -13.89 7.03
CA ARG A 538 15.86 -14.11 8.36
C ARG A 538 16.54 -12.85 8.91
N GLU A 539 17.36 -12.18 8.12
CA GLU A 539 18.06 -10.96 8.55
C GLU A 539 17.08 -9.80 8.80
N ILE A 540 15.99 -9.76 8.02
CA ILE A 540 14.89 -8.82 8.23
C ILE A 540 14.15 -9.15 9.54
N ASP A 541 13.87 -10.42 9.81
CA ASP A 541 13.28 -10.85 11.09
C ASP A 541 14.16 -10.45 12.27
N ASP A 542 15.47 -10.70 12.17
CA ASP A 542 16.45 -10.34 13.20
C ASP A 542 16.53 -8.81 13.40
N LEU A 543 16.44 -8.02 12.32
CA LEU A 543 16.36 -6.55 12.39
C LEU A 543 15.14 -6.08 13.20
N TYR A 544 13.97 -6.65 12.94
CA TYR A 544 12.74 -6.29 13.66
C TYR A 544 12.69 -6.83 15.09
N ALA A 545 13.34 -7.98 15.35
CA ALA A 545 13.51 -8.56 16.69
C ALA A 545 14.53 -7.80 17.55
N GLY A 546 15.17 -6.75 17.04
CA GLY A 546 16.16 -5.96 17.77
C GLY A 546 17.53 -6.64 17.92
N ARG A 547 17.83 -7.66 17.11
CA ARG A 547 19.10 -8.42 17.13
C ARG A 547 20.14 -7.89 16.14
N SER A 548 20.01 -6.64 15.70
CA SER A 548 20.87 -6.02 14.70
C SER A 548 22.33 -5.92 15.15
N SER A 549 23.26 -6.17 14.23
CA SER A 549 24.72 -6.09 14.46
C SER A 549 25.26 -4.66 14.50
N ILE A 550 24.45 -3.65 14.15
CA ILE A 550 24.83 -2.25 14.24
C ILE A 550 24.45 -1.76 15.62
N ALA A 551 25.32 -2.03 16.60
CA ALA A 551 25.25 -1.33 17.88
C ALA A 551 25.33 0.18 17.59
N LEU A 552 24.26 0.92 17.91
CA LEU A 552 24.35 2.37 18.10
C LEU A 552 25.27 2.60 19.29
N SER A 553 26.56 2.55 19.02
CA SER A 553 27.66 2.81 19.94
C SER A 553 27.67 4.29 20.28
N SER A 554 26.88 4.71 21.28
CA SER A 554 27.20 5.88 22.10
C SER A 554 26.31 6.11 23.32
N ALA A 555 25.33 5.26 23.65
CA ALA A 555 24.52 5.50 24.85
C ALA A 555 25.35 5.30 26.13
N LEU A 556 25.30 6.26 27.05
CA LEU A 556 25.88 6.13 28.39
C LEU A 556 25.32 4.87 29.10
N PRO A 557 26.12 4.14 29.90
CA PRO A 557 25.66 2.95 30.62
C PRO A 557 24.50 3.25 31.58
N LEU A 558 23.53 2.36 31.66
CA LEU A 558 22.30 2.58 32.44
C LEU A 558 22.45 2.05 33.87
N HIS A 559 23.13 2.81 34.73
CA HIS A 559 23.32 2.44 36.14
C HIS A 559 22.07 2.70 36.98
N VAL A 560 21.21 1.69 37.14
CA VAL A 560 20.00 1.74 37.98
C VAL A 560 20.23 1.38 39.46
N ASP A 561 21.47 1.03 39.82
CA ASP A 561 21.87 0.56 41.16
C ASP A 561 22.59 1.64 41.97
N ASP A 562 22.81 2.80 41.36
CA ASP A 562 23.47 3.94 41.99
C ASP A 562 22.52 4.56 43.04
N PRO A 563 22.99 4.97 44.23
CA PRO A 563 22.18 5.75 45.17
C PRO A 563 21.65 7.09 44.61
N SER A 564 22.14 7.55 43.45
CA SER A 564 21.70 8.76 42.75
C SER A 564 21.02 8.44 41.42
N THR A 565 19.91 9.10 41.11
CA THR A 565 19.25 9.01 39.79
C THR A 565 19.99 9.78 38.70
N ALA A 566 20.96 10.63 39.04
CA ALA A 566 21.59 11.56 38.10
C ALA A 566 22.34 10.88 36.93
N SER A 567 22.94 9.72 37.17
CA SER A 567 23.62 8.92 36.14
C SER A 567 22.62 8.29 35.18
N THR A 568 21.52 7.73 35.70
CA THR A 568 20.39 7.22 34.89
C THR A 568 19.67 8.32 34.12
N GLU A 569 19.49 9.50 34.73
CA GLU A 569 18.93 10.68 34.06
C GLU A 569 19.76 11.08 32.85
N ALA A 570 21.08 11.20 33.01
CA ALA A 570 21.99 11.54 31.92
C ALA A 570 21.99 10.47 30.82
N ALA A 571 21.95 9.19 31.18
CA ALA A 571 21.85 8.08 30.23
C ALA A 571 20.52 8.09 29.46
N LEU A 572 19.41 8.42 30.12
CA LEU A 572 18.11 8.59 29.45
C LEU A 572 18.11 9.81 28.53
N GLN A 573 18.67 10.95 28.95
CA GLN A 573 18.77 12.14 28.10
C GLN A 573 19.58 11.85 26.83
N ASP A 574 20.70 11.15 26.95
CA ASP A 574 21.53 10.76 25.82
C ASP A 574 20.81 9.74 24.92
N LEU A 575 20.12 8.76 25.51
CA LEU A 575 19.32 7.79 24.78
C LEU A 575 18.20 8.45 23.96
N PHE A 576 17.45 9.37 24.58
CA PHE A 576 16.40 10.12 23.90
C PHE A 576 16.98 11.05 22.83
N ALA A 577 18.11 11.70 23.08
CA ALA A 577 18.79 12.52 22.08
C ALA A 577 19.21 11.70 20.86
N ASN A 578 19.76 10.51 21.07
CA ASN A 578 20.23 9.63 20.00
C ASN A 578 19.09 8.98 19.20
N LEU A 579 17.96 8.64 19.83
CA LEU A 579 16.85 7.96 19.17
C LEU A 579 15.77 8.90 18.60
N THR A 580 15.71 10.14 19.07
CA THR A 580 14.67 11.11 18.67
C THR A 580 15.22 12.37 17.99
N ASP A 581 16.55 12.53 17.94
CA ASP A 581 17.26 13.76 17.51
C ASP A 581 16.82 15.01 18.29
N ARG A 582 16.33 14.84 19.53
CA ARG A 582 15.88 15.94 20.40
C ARG A 582 16.70 16.00 21.68
N GLN A 583 17.25 17.19 21.94
CA GLN A 583 17.89 17.49 23.20
C GLN A 583 16.82 17.78 24.25
N LEU A 584 16.73 16.94 25.28
CA LEU A 584 15.77 17.05 26.36
C LEU A 584 16.48 17.46 27.65
N GLY A 585 15.91 18.44 28.36
CA GLY A 585 16.20 18.67 29.77
C GLY A 585 15.66 17.55 30.67
N PRO A 586 16.10 17.46 31.94
CA PRO A 586 15.68 16.39 32.85
C PRO A 586 14.17 16.37 33.13
N ASP A 587 13.54 17.53 33.09
CA ASP A 587 12.12 17.74 33.37
C ASP A 587 11.26 17.95 32.12
N ASP A 588 11.86 17.92 30.92
CA ASP A 588 11.12 18.14 29.68
C ASP A 588 10.16 16.97 29.40
N ASP A 589 8.91 17.31 29.12
CA ASP A 589 7.87 16.33 28.80
C ASP A 589 8.09 15.77 27.38
N PHE A 590 8.26 14.45 27.25
CA PHE A 590 8.61 13.80 25.99
C PHE A 590 7.63 14.14 24.86
N PHE A 591 6.33 14.11 25.15
CA PHE A 591 5.27 14.29 24.17
C PHE A 591 5.11 15.75 23.75
N SER A 592 5.24 16.65 24.72
CA SER A 592 5.28 18.10 24.47
C SER A 592 6.52 18.49 23.67
N ALA A 593 7.63 17.77 23.88
CA ALA A 593 8.81 17.85 23.06
C ALA A 593 8.66 17.15 21.71
N GLY A 594 7.46 16.69 21.31
CA GLY A 594 7.14 16.15 19.98
C GLY A 594 7.69 14.75 19.72
N ILE A 595 7.85 13.95 20.78
CA ILE A 595 8.17 12.52 20.70
C ILE A 595 6.86 11.75 20.52
N ASP A 596 6.78 10.92 19.47
CA ASP A 596 5.59 10.13 19.16
C ASP A 596 5.65 8.68 19.70
N SER A 597 4.56 7.93 19.53
CA SER A 597 4.42 6.56 20.04
C SER A 597 5.44 5.58 19.44
N LEU A 598 5.88 5.81 18.20
CA LEU A 598 6.89 4.98 17.55
C LEU A 598 8.26 5.22 18.16
N GLN A 599 8.59 6.50 18.39
CA GLN A 599 9.83 6.90 19.04
C GLN A 599 9.90 6.40 20.50
N VAL A 600 8.78 6.44 21.24
CA VAL A 600 8.71 5.83 22.59
C VAL A 600 8.95 4.32 22.55
N LEU A 601 8.43 3.62 21.53
CA LEU A 601 8.61 2.18 21.38
C LEU A 601 10.08 1.82 21.08
N ASN A 602 10.80 2.67 20.34
CA ASN A 602 12.25 2.51 20.11
C ASN A 602 13.05 2.71 21.40
N VAL A 603 12.70 3.72 22.20
CA VAL A 603 13.30 3.94 23.52
C VAL A 603 13.08 2.74 24.44
N VAL A 604 11.85 2.22 24.52
CA VAL A 604 11.52 1.03 25.33
C VAL A 604 12.37 -0.17 24.91
N ARG A 605 12.47 -0.46 23.61
CA ARG A 605 13.28 -1.58 23.10
C ARG A 605 14.77 -1.42 23.46
N SER A 606 15.31 -0.21 23.29
CA SER A 606 16.71 0.07 23.63
C SER A 606 16.97 -0.09 25.13
N LEU A 607 16.07 0.43 25.98
CA LEU A 607 16.15 0.26 27.44
C LEU A 607 16.11 -1.21 27.86
N LYS A 608 15.19 -2.01 27.29
CA LYS A 608 15.15 -3.46 27.54
C LYS A 608 16.46 -4.14 27.17
N SER A 609 17.02 -3.78 26.02
CA SER A 609 18.30 -4.35 25.55
C SER A 609 19.46 -3.99 26.47
N GLN A 610 19.55 -2.72 26.93
CA GLN A 610 20.60 -2.28 27.84
C GLN A 610 20.49 -2.94 29.21
N LEU A 611 19.29 -2.99 29.80
CA LEU A 611 19.06 -3.66 31.09
C LEU A 611 19.40 -5.15 31.04
N ALA A 612 19.06 -5.83 29.94
CA ALA A 612 19.41 -7.25 29.73
C ALA A 612 20.92 -7.46 29.54
N ALA A 613 21.60 -6.57 28.82
CA ALA A 613 23.05 -6.65 28.59
C ALA A 613 23.86 -6.37 29.87
N GLU A 614 23.40 -5.45 30.72
CA GLU A 614 24.08 -5.02 31.94
C GLU A 614 23.74 -5.90 33.17
N GLN A 615 22.84 -6.89 33.04
CA GLN A 615 22.35 -7.72 34.16
C GLN A 615 21.81 -6.88 35.33
N ALA A 616 21.15 -5.77 35.01
CA ALA A 616 20.57 -4.87 35.99
C ALA A 616 19.50 -5.60 36.84
N PRO A 617 19.31 -5.23 38.12
CA PRO A 617 18.31 -5.83 39.01
C PRO A 617 16.86 -5.42 38.68
N VAL A 618 16.62 -4.75 37.54
CA VAL A 618 15.30 -4.44 37.00
C VAL A 618 14.97 -5.44 35.90
N SER A 619 13.85 -6.17 36.04
CA SER A 619 13.37 -7.06 34.98
C SER A 619 13.10 -6.27 33.69
N PRO A 620 13.66 -6.66 32.53
CA PRO A 620 13.36 -6.04 31.24
C PRO A 620 11.85 -6.01 30.91
N ASP A 621 11.07 -6.93 31.47
CA ASP A 621 9.62 -7.00 31.25
C ASP A 621 8.84 -5.85 31.91
N LEU A 622 9.43 -5.20 32.93
CA LEU A 622 8.83 -4.03 33.59
C LEU A 622 8.89 -2.77 32.72
N VAL A 623 9.84 -2.69 31.78
CA VAL A 623 9.98 -1.55 30.86
C VAL A 623 8.96 -1.69 29.74
N SER A 624 7.83 -1.03 29.87
CA SER A 624 6.73 -1.04 28.90
C SER A 624 6.49 0.36 28.32
N LEU A 625 5.72 0.43 27.23
CA LEU A 625 5.19 1.71 26.75
C LEU A 625 4.49 2.44 27.90
N SER A 626 3.62 1.73 28.63
CA SER A 626 2.88 2.26 29.78
C SER A 626 3.81 2.88 30.84
N LEU A 627 4.99 2.31 31.08
CA LEU A 627 5.98 2.88 32.00
C LEU A 627 6.49 4.24 31.52
N VAL A 628 6.82 4.37 30.23
CA VAL A 628 7.32 5.64 29.65
C VAL A 628 6.21 6.69 29.55
N TYR A 629 4.99 6.29 29.18
CA TYR A 629 3.82 7.18 29.17
C TYR A 629 3.45 7.67 30.57
N ALA A 630 3.60 6.84 31.60
CA ALA A 630 3.36 7.23 33.00
C ALA A 630 4.47 8.14 33.55
N ASN A 631 5.68 8.09 32.98
CA ASN A 631 6.85 8.83 33.44
C ASN A 631 7.45 9.68 32.32
N PRO A 632 6.75 10.74 31.86
CA PRO A 632 7.04 11.40 30.59
C PRO A 632 8.23 12.39 30.64
N SER A 633 9.22 12.19 31.52
CA SER A 633 10.47 12.96 31.52
C SER A 633 11.64 12.09 31.98
N CYS A 634 12.87 12.47 31.61
CA CYS A 634 14.07 11.68 31.96
C CYS A 634 14.20 11.50 33.47
N ARG A 635 13.89 12.53 34.27
CA ARG A 635 13.89 12.46 35.74
C ARG A 635 12.85 11.50 36.30
N LYS A 636 11.61 11.56 35.82
CA LYS A 636 10.53 10.67 36.29
C LYS A 636 10.82 9.23 35.93
N LEU A 637 11.30 9.00 34.70
CA LEU A 637 11.62 7.66 34.22
C LEU A 637 12.82 7.05 34.96
N ALA A 638 13.87 7.84 35.24
CA ALA A 638 14.99 7.40 36.08
C ALA A 638 14.53 7.00 37.49
N ALA A 639 13.70 7.81 38.13
CA ALA A 639 13.15 7.52 39.45
C ALA A 639 12.30 6.23 39.46
N ALA A 640 11.49 6.00 38.41
CA ALA A 640 10.69 4.79 38.27
C ALA A 640 11.53 3.52 38.08
N LEU A 641 12.63 3.61 37.32
CA LEU A 641 13.56 2.49 37.13
C LEU A 641 14.31 2.14 38.42
N HIS A 642 14.77 3.14 39.19
CA HIS A 642 15.41 2.93 40.50
C HIS A 642 14.43 2.33 41.53
N ALA A 643 13.17 2.79 41.52
CA ALA A 643 12.14 2.24 42.39
C ALA A 643 11.83 0.77 42.05
N ALA A 644 11.94 0.37 40.78
CA ALA A 644 11.76 -1.01 40.35
C ALA A 644 12.96 -1.92 40.69
N ALA A 645 14.17 -1.36 40.85
CA ALA A 645 15.38 -2.09 41.27
C ALA A 645 15.39 -2.40 42.79
N SER A 646 14.66 -1.61 43.56
CA SER A 646 14.59 -1.68 45.02
C SER A 646 13.37 -2.53 45.43
N ASP A 647 13.52 -3.84 45.54
CA ASP A 647 12.44 -4.82 45.79
C ASP A 647 11.62 -4.58 47.07
N ASP A 648 10.69 -3.62 47.02
CA ASP A 648 9.69 -3.36 48.05
C ASP A 648 8.33 -3.28 47.35
N GLY A 649 7.54 -4.36 47.46
CA GLY A 649 6.28 -4.66 46.77
C GLY A 649 5.13 -3.66 46.97
N THR A 650 5.40 -2.38 46.74
CA THR A 650 4.49 -1.22 46.84
C THR A 650 4.39 -0.46 45.51
N ALA A 651 4.96 -0.98 44.42
CA ALA A 651 4.95 -0.36 43.08
C ALA A 651 3.53 -0.06 42.55
N GLY A 652 2.48 -0.70 43.07
CA GLY A 652 1.08 -0.37 42.77
C GLY A 652 0.53 0.90 43.45
N LEU A 653 1.15 1.37 44.54
CA LEU A 653 0.63 2.47 45.36
C LEU A 653 1.34 3.81 45.10
N ARG A 654 2.60 3.82 44.65
CA ARG A 654 3.32 5.08 44.33
C ARG A 654 2.88 5.73 43.01
N ASN A 655 2.20 5.00 42.11
CA ASN A 655 1.78 5.51 40.79
C ASN A 655 0.34 6.06 40.74
N ALA A 656 -0.51 5.77 41.74
CA ALA A 656 -1.92 6.22 41.70
C ALA A 656 -2.07 7.71 42.03
N GLU A 657 -1.30 8.22 42.98
CA GLU A 657 -1.33 9.64 43.37
C GLU A 657 -0.76 10.55 42.28
N GLU A 658 0.30 10.15 41.59
CA GLU A 658 0.88 10.90 40.48
C GLU A 658 -0.04 10.91 39.25
N ARG A 659 -0.66 9.79 38.91
CA ARG A 659 -1.70 9.72 37.85
C ARG A 659 -2.90 10.59 38.19
N ALA A 660 -3.38 10.52 39.44
CA ALA A 660 -4.45 11.39 39.93
C ALA A 660 -4.07 12.87 39.82
N LYS A 661 -2.81 13.22 40.15
CA LYS A 661 -2.28 14.58 40.01
C LYS A 661 -2.20 15.02 38.54
N ALA A 662 -1.70 14.19 37.63
CA ALA A 662 -1.60 14.50 36.21
C ALA A 662 -2.98 14.69 35.55
N MET A 663 -3.94 13.80 35.84
CA MET A 663 -5.34 13.98 35.40
C MET A 663 -5.95 15.27 35.92
N LYS A 664 -5.68 15.61 37.19
CA LYS A 664 -6.13 16.86 37.79
C LYS A 664 -5.49 18.09 37.14
N GLU A 665 -4.20 18.05 36.84
CA GLU A 665 -3.48 19.14 36.15
C GLU A 665 -4.01 19.36 34.73
N LEU A 666 -4.26 18.29 33.96
CA LEU A 666 -4.87 18.38 32.63
C LEU A 666 -6.29 18.95 32.69
N TYR A 667 -7.11 18.45 33.63
CA TYR A 667 -8.45 18.99 33.87
C TYR A 667 -8.39 20.49 34.18
N LEU A 668 -7.54 20.91 35.12
CA LEU A 668 -7.40 22.32 35.48
C LEU A 668 -6.92 23.17 34.30
N ARG A 669 -5.96 22.68 33.51
CA ARG A 669 -5.42 23.37 32.33
C ARG A 669 -6.50 23.65 31.30
N TYR A 670 -7.36 22.68 30.98
CA TYR A 670 -8.38 22.86 29.94
C TYR A 670 -9.73 23.37 30.46
N ALA A 671 -9.95 23.38 31.78
CA ALA A 671 -11.15 23.93 32.39
C ALA A 671 -11.04 25.43 32.72
N HIS A 672 -9.82 26.01 32.78
CA HIS A 672 -9.61 27.35 33.34
C HIS A 672 -10.23 28.51 32.53
N ASP A 673 -10.33 28.37 31.22
CA ASP A 673 -10.76 29.40 30.26
C ASP A 673 -12.00 29.00 29.46
N LEU A 674 -12.81 28.08 30.00
CA LEU A 674 -14.04 27.63 29.35
C LEU A 674 -14.96 28.83 29.04
N PRO A 675 -15.47 28.94 27.80
CA PRO A 675 -16.22 30.10 27.35
C PRO A 675 -17.53 30.22 28.13
N HIS A 676 -17.61 31.26 28.96
CA HIS A 676 -18.80 31.55 29.75
C HIS A 676 -19.87 32.22 28.87
N ARG A 677 -21.02 31.55 28.73
CA ARG A 677 -22.23 32.17 28.18
C ARG A 677 -23.13 32.56 29.35
N PRO A 678 -23.42 33.85 29.58
CA PRO A 678 -24.36 34.25 30.61
C PRO A 678 -25.68 33.50 30.43
N ARG A 679 -26.19 32.90 31.52
CA ARG A 679 -27.56 32.35 31.54
C ARG A 679 -28.48 33.43 30.98
N PRO A 680 -29.31 33.14 29.95
CA PRO A 680 -30.39 34.04 29.59
C PRO A 680 -31.18 34.30 30.86
N SER A 681 -31.38 35.57 31.21
CA SER A 681 -32.35 35.91 32.24
C SER A 681 -33.71 35.36 31.80
N ASP A 682 -34.62 35.01 32.71
CA ASP A 682 -35.98 34.58 32.35
C ASP A 682 -36.74 35.64 31.48
N ALA A 683 -36.18 36.86 31.34
CA ALA A 683 -36.67 37.91 30.46
C ALA A 683 -36.16 37.82 28.99
N ASP A 684 -35.08 37.07 28.73
CA ASP A 684 -34.43 36.94 27.41
C ASP A 684 -34.59 35.55 26.77
N ALA A 685 -35.39 34.66 27.36
CA ALA A 685 -35.79 33.44 26.69
C ALA A 685 -36.51 33.82 25.38
N PRO A 686 -36.03 33.38 24.19
CA PRO A 686 -36.71 33.69 22.95
C PRO A 686 -38.13 33.15 23.07
N ARG A 687 -39.11 34.06 23.03
CA ARG A 687 -40.51 33.68 22.92
C ARG A 687 -40.62 32.74 21.73
N SER A 688 -41.30 31.62 21.92
CA SER A 688 -41.53 30.54 20.93
C SER A 688 -42.10 31.01 19.58
N ASP A 689 -42.35 32.30 19.38
CA ASP A 689 -43.09 32.87 18.26
C ASP A 689 -42.24 33.69 17.27
N SER A 690 -40.91 33.83 17.45
CA SER A 690 -40.08 34.70 16.59
C SER A 690 -39.01 34.01 15.75
N LEU A 691 -39.22 32.75 15.37
CA LEU A 691 -38.53 32.16 14.21
C LEU A 691 -39.50 32.21 13.03
N THR A 692 -39.35 33.21 12.16
CA THR A 692 -40.11 33.29 10.91
C THR A 692 -39.86 32.02 10.08
N PRO A 693 -40.89 31.29 9.65
CA PRO A 693 -40.73 30.12 8.80
C PRO A 693 -40.18 30.54 7.44
N PHE A 694 -39.33 29.70 6.86
CA PHE A 694 -38.99 29.80 5.44
C PHE A 694 -40.28 29.77 4.63
N ASN A 695 -40.52 30.83 3.86
CA ASN A 695 -41.65 30.96 2.97
C ASN A 695 -41.42 30.07 1.73
N ASN A 696 -41.70 28.78 1.84
CA ASN A 696 -41.93 27.94 0.68
C ASN A 696 -43.42 28.03 0.34
N ASN A 697 -43.74 28.68 -0.78
CA ASN A 697 -45.03 28.56 -1.45
C ASN A 697 -45.23 27.11 -1.88
N ASN A 698 -45.73 26.27 -0.98
CA ASN A 698 -46.60 25.12 -1.22
C ASN A 698 -47.01 24.54 0.14
N GLY A 699 -48.30 24.66 0.45
CA GLY A 699 -48.85 24.30 1.74
C GLY A 699 -48.69 22.82 2.09
N SER A 700 -48.01 22.54 3.19
CA SER A 700 -48.49 21.61 4.22
C SER A 700 -47.68 21.89 5.50
N SER A 701 -48.34 21.81 6.65
CA SER A 701 -47.76 22.06 7.97
C SER A 701 -46.50 21.21 8.23
N SER A 702 -45.31 21.82 8.33
CA SER A 702 -44.09 21.08 8.70
C SER A 702 -43.55 21.53 10.06
N SER A 703 -43.39 20.55 10.94
CA SER A 703 -42.64 20.57 12.20
C SER A 703 -41.30 21.32 12.11
N SER A 704 -40.86 21.92 13.23
CA SER A 704 -39.56 22.59 13.36
C SER A 704 -38.41 21.78 12.73
N ALA A 705 -37.78 22.33 11.70
CA ALA A 705 -36.65 21.73 11.00
C ALA A 705 -35.44 21.60 11.95
N ILE A 706 -34.99 20.37 12.26
CA ILE A 706 -33.84 20.11 13.14
C ILE A 706 -32.60 19.84 12.31
N SER A 707 -31.56 20.66 12.47
CA SER A 707 -30.25 20.43 11.84
C SER A 707 -29.23 19.87 12.84
N VAL A 708 -28.44 18.89 12.39
CA VAL A 708 -27.45 18.17 13.22
C VAL A 708 -26.05 18.37 12.64
N VAL A 709 -25.07 18.63 13.49
CA VAL A 709 -23.65 18.51 13.13
C VAL A 709 -23.16 17.12 13.53
N LEU A 710 -22.51 16.42 12.62
CA LEU A 710 -21.87 15.12 12.86
C LEU A 710 -20.38 15.21 12.51
N THR A 711 -19.51 14.95 13.49
CA THR A 711 -18.08 14.75 13.22
C THR A 711 -17.81 13.27 12.90
N GLY A 712 -16.82 12.97 12.06
CA GLY A 712 -16.43 11.57 11.80
C GLY A 712 -17.48 10.75 11.05
N SER A 713 -18.24 11.38 10.14
CA SER A 713 -19.33 10.72 9.38
C SER A 713 -18.85 9.60 8.45
N THR A 714 -17.58 9.62 8.05
CA THR A 714 -16.95 8.61 7.18
C THR A 714 -16.33 7.43 7.95
N GLY A 715 -16.38 7.44 9.29
CA GLY A 715 -15.92 6.33 10.13
C GLY A 715 -16.85 5.11 10.09
N SER A 716 -16.46 4.03 10.77
CA SER A 716 -17.29 2.82 10.91
C SER A 716 -18.67 3.15 11.50
N LEU A 717 -18.74 3.50 12.79
CA LEU A 717 -19.98 3.90 13.46
C LEU A 717 -20.63 5.17 12.85
N GLY A 718 -19.81 6.14 12.43
CA GLY A 718 -20.29 7.43 11.93
C GLY A 718 -21.19 7.32 10.69
N SER A 719 -20.90 6.37 9.80
CA SER A 719 -21.76 6.11 8.64
C SER A 719 -23.14 5.57 9.02
N TYR A 720 -23.22 4.70 10.02
CA TYR A 720 -24.49 4.14 10.50
C TYR A 720 -25.29 5.21 11.22
N ILE A 721 -24.63 6.09 12.00
CA ILE A 721 -25.28 7.27 12.59
C ILE A 721 -25.86 8.17 11.51
N LEU A 722 -25.09 8.47 10.46
CA LEU A 722 -25.58 9.29 9.34
C LEU A 722 -26.78 8.63 8.63
N GLY A 723 -26.70 7.33 8.34
CA GLY A 723 -27.81 6.57 7.77
C GLY A 723 -29.06 6.59 8.66
N ALA A 724 -28.89 6.45 9.98
CA ALA A 724 -30.00 6.51 10.93
C ALA A 724 -30.61 7.93 11.02
N LEU A 725 -29.80 8.99 10.94
CA LEU A 725 -30.26 10.38 10.89
C LEU A 725 -31.06 10.67 9.62
N LEU A 726 -30.63 10.14 8.46
CA LEU A 726 -31.34 10.30 7.18
C LEU A 726 -32.72 9.64 7.21
N LEU A 727 -32.84 8.47 7.85
CA LEU A 727 -34.13 7.77 8.04
C LEU A 727 -35.06 8.46 9.03
N SER A 728 -34.55 9.38 9.86
CA SER A 728 -35.37 10.08 10.85
C SER A 728 -36.13 11.23 10.19
N PRO A 729 -37.48 11.21 10.18
CA PRO A 729 -38.29 12.30 9.60
C PRO A 729 -38.21 13.60 10.41
N LYS A 730 -37.65 13.55 11.62
CA LYS A 730 -37.48 14.73 12.50
C LYS A 730 -36.28 15.58 12.09
N ILE A 731 -35.28 15.00 11.44
CA ILE A 731 -34.06 15.71 11.04
C ILE A 731 -34.31 16.35 9.68
N SER A 732 -34.05 17.64 9.54
CA SER A 732 -34.18 18.32 8.24
C SER A 732 -32.86 18.32 7.47
N HIS A 733 -31.75 18.58 8.16
CA HIS A 733 -30.44 18.77 7.52
C HIS A 733 -29.29 18.26 8.39
N ILE A 734 -28.20 17.80 7.78
CA ILE A 734 -27.04 17.26 8.47
C ILE A 734 -25.75 17.91 7.93
N TYR A 735 -24.96 18.51 8.82
CA TYR A 735 -23.64 19.04 8.50
C TYR A 735 -22.56 18.05 8.94
N CYS A 736 -21.75 17.58 8.00
CA CYS A 736 -20.68 16.62 8.24
C CYS A 736 -19.31 17.33 8.26
N LEU A 737 -18.73 17.48 9.45
CA LEU A 737 -17.41 18.07 9.64
C LEU A 737 -16.31 17.00 9.52
N ASN A 738 -15.49 17.09 8.47
CA ASN A 738 -14.44 16.12 8.16
C ASN A 738 -13.12 16.82 7.83
N ARG A 739 -11.97 16.12 7.97
CA ARG A 739 -10.65 16.71 7.65
C ARG A 739 -10.35 16.78 6.15
N GLY A 740 -10.95 15.88 5.36
CA GLY A 740 -10.79 15.82 3.91
C GLY A 740 -11.58 16.89 3.17
N ASP A 741 -11.30 17.08 1.88
CA ASP A 741 -12.04 18.02 1.06
C ASP A 741 -13.52 17.60 0.93
N PRO A 742 -14.46 18.56 0.80
CA PRO A 742 -15.90 18.25 0.79
C PRO A 742 -16.33 17.32 -0.35
N THR A 743 -15.72 17.45 -1.53
CA THR A 743 -16.10 16.69 -2.73
C THR A 743 -15.68 15.23 -2.60
N SER A 744 -14.44 14.96 -2.19
CA SER A 744 -13.95 13.63 -1.89
C SER A 744 -14.72 12.99 -0.74
N THR A 745 -14.98 13.77 0.32
CA THR A 745 -15.76 13.29 1.47
C THR A 745 -17.18 12.88 1.06
N ALA A 746 -17.86 13.65 0.20
CA ALA A 746 -19.18 13.31 -0.32
C ALA A 746 -19.15 12.00 -1.14
N LYS A 747 -18.20 11.87 -2.07
CA LYS A 747 -18.02 10.63 -2.86
C LYS A 747 -17.76 9.42 -1.96
N LYS A 748 -16.85 9.56 -0.98
CA LYS A 748 -16.55 8.54 0.01
C LYS A 748 -17.80 8.16 0.82
N GLN A 749 -18.61 9.15 1.22
CA GLN A 749 -19.83 8.92 1.99
C GLN A 749 -20.87 8.12 1.19
N HIS A 750 -21.03 8.42 -0.10
CA HIS A 750 -21.89 7.66 -1.02
C HIS A 750 -21.45 6.21 -1.15
N ALA A 751 -20.15 5.97 -1.42
CA ALA A 751 -19.58 4.62 -1.51
C ALA A 751 -19.75 3.83 -0.21
N LEU A 752 -19.55 4.47 0.95
CA LEU A 752 -19.76 3.85 2.25
C LEU A 752 -21.23 3.48 2.51
N HIS A 753 -22.18 4.32 2.10
CA HIS A 753 -23.60 3.98 2.27
C HIS A 753 -24.00 2.82 1.35
N LEU A 754 -23.55 2.83 0.09
CA LEU A 754 -23.82 1.77 -0.86
C LEU A 754 -23.25 0.42 -0.38
N SER A 755 -21.96 0.39 -0.04
CA SER A 755 -21.29 -0.84 0.42
C SER A 755 -21.88 -1.38 1.73
N ARG A 756 -22.43 -0.52 2.59
CA ARG A 756 -23.03 -0.93 3.88
C ARG A 756 -24.53 -1.18 3.81
N GLY A 757 -25.17 -1.01 2.64
CA GLY A 757 -26.62 -1.14 2.49
C GLY A 757 -27.41 -0.07 3.25
N LEU A 758 -26.80 1.09 3.47
CA LEU A 758 -27.40 2.24 4.13
C LEU A 758 -28.10 3.16 3.11
N PRO A 759 -29.02 4.04 3.56
CA PRO A 759 -29.75 4.92 2.65
C PRO A 759 -28.82 5.85 1.87
N THR A 760 -28.92 5.83 0.55
CA THR A 760 -28.24 6.77 -0.35
C THR A 760 -29.14 7.93 -0.77
N THR A 761 -30.45 7.77 -0.60
CA THR A 761 -31.45 8.82 -0.84
C THR A 761 -31.21 10.01 0.08
N ASP A 762 -31.36 11.21 -0.48
CA ASP A 762 -31.18 12.50 0.20
C ASP A 762 -29.77 12.84 0.69
N LEU A 763 -28.74 12.04 0.38
CA LEU A 763 -27.36 12.42 0.68
C LEU A 763 -26.98 13.76 0.02
N ASP A 764 -27.36 13.95 -1.23
CA ASP A 764 -27.03 15.18 -1.98
C ASP A 764 -27.92 16.38 -1.63
N THR A 765 -29.05 16.15 -0.95
CA THR A 765 -30.06 17.20 -0.69
C THR A 765 -30.13 17.59 0.79
N ARG A 766 -29.87 16.68 1.72
CA ARG A 766 -29.97 16.89 3.18
C ARG A 766 -28.63 16.82 3.91
N VAL A 767 -27.52 16.56 3.21
CA VAL A 767 -26.18 16.51 3.82
C VAL A 767 -25.26 17.57 3.22
N THR A 768 -24.54 18.28 4.07
CA THR A 768 -23.48 19.22 3.66
C THR A 768 -22.15 18.80 4.25
N HIS A 769 -21.18 18.50 3.40
CA HIS A 769 -19.82 18.19 3.81
C HIS A 769 -19.01 19.49 3.97
N LEU A 770 -18.33 19.65 5.10
CA LEU A 770 -17.46 20.79 5.37
C LEU A 770 -16.09 20.28 5.80
N GLN A 771 -15.05 20.83 5.18
CA GLN A 771 -13.68 20.60 5.60
C GLN A 771 -13.40 21.39 6.87
N SER A 772 -12.96 20.73 7.93
CA SER A 772 -12.72 21.33 9.23
C SER A 772 -11.44 20.81 9.88
N ASP A 773 -10.67 21.70 10.50
CA ASP A 773 -9.55 21.40 11.39
C ASP A 773 -9.81 22.01 12.77
N PRO A 774 -10.03 21.21 13.83
CA PRO A 774 -10.34 21.73 15.15
C PRO A 774 -9.21 22.58 15.77
N ASN A 775 -7.98 22.50 15.24
CA ASN A 775 -6.84 23.30 15.72
C ASN A 775 -6.79 24.72 15.14
N LEU A 776 -7.60 25.02 14.12
CA LEU A 776 -7.66 26.34 13.50
C LEU A 776 -8.81 27.18 14.07
N PRO A 777 -8.70 28.52 14.07
CA PRO A 777 -9.82 29.40 14.39
C PRO A 777 -11.05 29.05 13.56
N ARG A 778 -12.24 29.02 14.20
CA ARG A 778 -13.52 28.62 13.56
C ARG A 778 -13.46 27.23 12.89
N HIS A 779 -12.59 26.36 13.39
CA HIS A 779 -12.32 25.04 12.84
C HIS A 779 -11.84 25.07 11.37
N GLY A 780 -11.20 26.15 10.92
CA GLY A 780 -10.76 26.31 9.52
C GLY A 780 -11.89 26.62 8.54
N LEU A 781 -13.12 26.83 9.02
CA LEU A 781 -14.28 27.16 8.19
C LEU A 781 -14.26 28.62 7.75
N THR A 782 -14.86 28.88 6.58
CA THR A 782 -15.08 30.25 6.13
C THR A 782 -16.01 30.99 7.11
N PRO A 783 -15.90 32.33 7.23
CA PRO A 783 -16.78 33.11 8.08
C PRO A 783 -18.27 32.87 7.84
N THR A 784 -18.66 32.65 6.58
CA THR A 784 -20.04 32.35 6.18
C THR A 784 -20.46 30.96 6.63
N ALA A 785 -19.69 29.91 6.31
CA ALA A 785 -20.01 28.54 6.71
C ALA A 785 -20.06 28.38 8.24
N TYR A 786 -19.15 29.05 8.97
CA TYR A 786 -19.18 29.06 10.43
C TYR A 786 -20.41 29.79 10.98
N ALA A 787 -20.78 30.95 10.42
CA ALA A 787 -21.99 31.67 10.81
C ALA A 787 -23.26 30.84 10.54
N ASP A 788 -23.31 30.14 9.41
CA ASP A 788 -24.43 29.27 9.06
C ASP A 788 -24.55 28.10 10.04
N LEU A 789 -23.43 27.46 10.43
CA LEU A 789 -23.44 26.42 11.47
C LEU A 789 -23.95 26.95 12.80
N VAL A 790 -23.48 28.12 13.24
CA VAL A 790 -23.89 28.73 14.51
C VAL A 790 -25.38 29.08 14.49
N ALA A 791 -25.93 29.52 13.36
CA ALA A 791 -27.33 29.92 13.25
C ALA A 791 -28.30 28.73 13.20
N HIS A 792 -27.92 27.61 12.59
CA HIS A 792 -28.86 26.53 12.26
C HIS A 792 -28.65 25.23 13.05
N THR A 793 -27.49 25.02 13.66
CA THR A 793 -27.19 23.76 14.36
C THR A 793 -27.98 23.64 15.65
N ARG A 794 -28.75 22.56 15.77
CA ARG A 794 -29.53 22.26 16.99
C ARG A 794 -28.91 21.20 17.88
N TYR A 795 -28.21 20.23 17.28
CA TYR A 795 -27.48 19.17 17.98
C TYR A 795 -26.10 18.98 17.37
N ILE A 796 -25.13 18.63 18.22
CA ILE A 796 -23.78 18.25 17.80
C ILE A 796 -23.55 16.81 18.28
N ILE A 797 -23.35 15.91 17.32
CA ILE A 797 -22.91 14.54 17.58
C ILE A 797 -21.41 14.51 17.33
N HIS A 798 -20.65 14.52 18.41
CA HIS A 798 -19.20 14.42 18.34
C HIS A 798 -18.77 12.95 18.38
N ASN A 799 -18.65 12.35 17.19
CA ASN A 799 -18.10 11.01 17.02
C ASN A 799 -16.61 11.11 16.63
N ALA A 800 -15.73 11.21 17.63
CA ALA A 800 -14.27 11.24 17.45
C ALA A 800 -13.60 10.21 18.36
N TRP A 801 -13.47 9.00 17.83
CA TRP A 801 -12.84 7.85 18.48
C TRP A 801 -11.64 7.41 17.61
N ALA A 802 -10.48 7.17 18.23
CA ALA A 802 -9.42 6.39 17.60
C ALA A 802 -9.94 4.97 17.40
N VAL A 803 -10.11 4.53 16.16
CA VAL A 803 -10.86 3.33 15.78
C VAL A 803 -10.11 2.05 16.18
N ASP A 804 -10.14 1.72 17.48
CA ASP A 804 -9.70 0.44 18.02
C ASP A 804 -10.85 -0.20 18.80
N PHE A 805 -11.58 -1.08 18.12
CA PHE A 805 -12.72 -1.82 18.67
C PHE A 805 -12.30 -2.99 19.57
N ASN A 806 -10.99 -3.22 19.75
CA ASN A 806 -10.45 -4.20 20.70
C ASN A 806 -10.27 -3.59 22.10
N ILE A 807 -10.42 -2.27 22.24
CA ILE A 807 -10.36 -1.55 23.51
C ILE A 807 -11.78 -1.38 24.05
N THR A 808 -12.04 -1.93 25.24
CA THR A 808 -13.33 -1.81 25.95
C THR A 808 -13.34 -0.58 26.89
N ILE A 809 -14.41 -0.38 27.68
CA ILE A 809 -14.63 0.85 28.48
C ILE A 809 -13.53 1.06 29.54
N ASP A 810 -12.48 1.75 29.13
CA ASP A 810 -11.32 2.01 29.95
C ASP A 810 -11.55 3.10 31.00
N THR A 811 -12.56 3.97 30.84
CA THR A 811 -12.89 5.00 31.83
C THR A 811 -13.45 4.43 33.13
N THR A 812 -13.98 3.20 33.10
CA THR A 812 -14.63 2.57 34.26
C THR A 812 -14.11 1.19 34.62
N ARG A 813 -13.02 0.74 33.97
CA ARG A 813 -12.51 -0.63 34.06
C ARG A 813 -12.23 -1.10 35.50
N ASN A 814 -11.69 -0.23 36.36
CA ASN A 814 -11.37 -0.59 37.74
C ASN A 814 -12.56 -0.45 38.71
N TRP A 815 -13.75 -0.10 38.21
CA TRP A 815 -14.94 0.09 39.05
C TRP A 815 -15.23 -1.08 39.99
N PRO A 816 -15.23 -2.37 39.57
CA PRO A 816 -15.51 -3.48 40.47
C PRO A 816 -14.48 -3.59 41.62
N SER A 817 -13.21 -3.28 41.33
CA SER A 817 -12.12 -3.32 42.32
C SER A 817 -12.22 -2.15 43.31
N VAL A 818 -12.60 -0.96 42.84
CA VAL A 818 -12.73 0.25 43.67
C VAL A 818 -14.04 0.27 44.46
N ASN A 819 -15.10 -0.31 43.90
CA ASN A 819 -16.45 -0.30 44.47
C ASN A 819 -17.05 -1.72 44.58
N PRO A 820 -16.47 -2.62 45.39
CA PRO A 820 -16.88 -4.03 45.45
C PRO A 820 -18.32 -4.25 45.94
N GLY A 821 -18.92 -3.26 46.62
CA GLY A 821 -20.31 -3.30 47.09
C GLY A 821 -21.36 -2.91 46.03
N THR A 822 -20.95 -2.37 44.88
CA THR A 822 -21.85 -1.93 43.80
C THR A 822 -21.36 -2.47 42.45
N PRO A 823 -21.80 -3.67 42.04
CA PRO A 823 -21.21 -4.38 40.90
C PRO A 823 -21.54 -3.75 39.53
N LEU A 824 -22.52 -2.84 39.46
CA LEU A 824 -22.89 -2.13 38.23
C LEU A 824 -22.33 -0.71 38.24
N VAL A 825 -21.68 -0.33 37.14
CA VAL A 825 -21.27 1.06 36.88
C VAL A 825 -22.53 1.90 36.65
N PRO A 826 -22.74 3.00 37.40
CA PRO A 826 -23.94 3.80 37.31
C PRO A 826 -23.90 4.81 36.15
N GLU A 827 -25.07 5.14 35.61
CA GLU A 827 -25.30 6.17 34.56
C GLU A 827 -25.23 7.59 35.14
N ARG A 828 -24.07 7.95 35.70
CA ARG A 828 -23.81 9.25 36.32
C ARG A 828 -22.32 9.65 36.21
N PRO A 829 -21.96 10.90 36.51
CA PRO A 829 -20.57 11.29 36.70
C PRO A 829 -19.85 10.38 37.70
N ILE A 830 -18.62 10.01 37.36
CA ILE A 830 -17.72 9.26 38.24
C ILE A 830 -16.55 10.18 38.53
N HIS A 831 -16.38 10.61 39.78
CA HIS A 831 -15.30 11.55 40.17
C HIS A 831 -14.10 10.87 40.80
N ASP A 832 -14.16 9.54 40.95
CA ASP A 832 -13.06 8.77 41.50
C ASP A 832 -12.01 8.50 40.41
N VAL A 833 -10.84 9.10 40.60
CA VAL A 833 -9.69 9.01 39.71
C VAL A 833 -9.01 7.63 39.72
N ALA A 834 -9.36 6.74 40.67
CA ALA A 834 -8.86 5.38 40.69
C ALA A 834 -9.61 4.42 39.73
N VAL A 835 -10.79 4.84 39.25
CA VAL A 835 -11.70 4.03 38.42
C VAL A 835 -11.22 3.81 36.97
N PRO A 836 -10.59 4.77 36.28
CA PRO A 836 -10.04 4.55 34.95
C PRO A 836 -8.88 3.54 34.94
N SER A 837 -8.73 2.79 33.84
CA SER A 837 -7.60 1.88 33.65
C SER A 837 -6.27 2.64 33.60
N ALA A 838 -5.24 2.03 34.19
CA ALA A 838 -3.88 2.58 34.18
C ALA A 838 -3.24 2.31 32.82
N GLY A 839 -3.15 3.32 31.98
CA GLY A 839 -2.64 3.18 30.60
C GLY A 839 -2.75 4.44 29.73
N GLY A 840 -3.04 5.62 30.31
CA GLY A 840 -3.17 6.89 29.59
C GLY A 840 -4.48 7.04 28.81
N TYR A 841 -4.93 6.00 28.09
CA TYR A 841 -6.16 6.09 27.29
C TYR A 841 -7.41 6.28 28.16
N GLY A 842 -7.68 5.37 29.11
CA GLY A 842 -8.82 5.47 30.03
C GLY A 842 -8.82 6.76 30.84
N GLU A 843 -7.63 7.19 31.26
CA GLU A 843 -7.39 8.43 32.00
C GLU A 843 -7.71 9.67 31.15
N SER A 844 -7.30 9.69 29.88
CA SER A 844 -7.61 10.79 28.96
C SER A 844 -9.10 10.92 28.69
N LYS A 845 -9.81 9.79 28.52
CA LYS A 845 -11.26 9.75 28.32
C LYS A 845 -12.00 10.19 29.58
N TYR A 846 -11.52 9.80 30.76
CA TYR A 846 -12.02 10.28 32.04
C TYR A 846 -11.89 11.80 32.17
N VAL A 847 -10.72 12.37 31.85
CA VAL A 847 -10.52 13.83 31.83
C VAL A 847 -11.48 14.50 30.83
N GLY A 848 -11.68 13.91 29.65
CA GLY A 848 -12.66 14.38 28.66
C GLY A 848 -14.09 14.43 29.20
N GLU A 849 -14.55 13.38 29.89
CA GLU A 849 -15.87 13.37 30.55
C GLU A 849 -15.99 14.52 31.57
N ARG A 850 -14.94 14.77 32.37
CA ARG A 850 -14.92 15.86 33.36
C ARG A 850 -14.92 17.25 32.71
N LEU A 851 -14.20 17.42 31.60
CA LEU A 851 -14.17 18.68 30.85
C LEU A 851 -15.52 19.01 30.22
N LEU A 852 -16.20 18.01 29.66
CA LEU A 852 -17.55 18.17 29.12
C LEU A 852 -18.55 18.53 30.22
N GLU A 853 -18.41 17.94 31.40
CA GLU A 853 -19.21 18.27 32.57
C GLU A 853 -19.00 19.72 33.05
N ALA A 854 -17.73 20.14 33.16
CA ALA A 854 -17.39 21.52 33.50
C ALA A 854 -17.89 22.52 32.45
N ALA A 855 -17.72 22.19 31.16
CA ALA A 855 -18.16 23.02 30.04
C ALA A 855 -19.69 23.18 30.03
N ALA A 856 -20.45 22.12 30.30
CA ALA A 856 -21.90 22.20 30.44
C ALA A 856 -22.31 23.12 31.59
N GLY A 857 -21.62 23.04 32.74
CA GLY A 857 -21.87 23.89 33.89
C GLY A 857 -21.64 25.38 33.62
N VAL A 858 -20.61 25.73 32.84
CA VAL A 858 -20.22 27.13 32.56
C VAL A 858 -20.93 27.72 31.33
N SER A 859 -21.21 26.92 30.30
CA SER A 859 -21.84 27.39 29.07
C SER A 859 -23.36 27.24 29.05
N GLY A 860 -23.91 26.38 29.92
CA GLY A 860 -25.33 26.01 29.92
C GLY A 860 -25.76 25.14 28.73
N VAL A 861 -24.83 24.67 27.91
CA VAL A 861 -25.11 23.76 26.79
C VAL A 861 -25.32 22.34 27.34
N PRO A 862 -26.48 21.70 27.09
CA PRO A 862 -26.71 20.33 27.52
C PRO A 862 -25.75 19.36 26.85
N VAL A 863 -25.19 18.43 27.63
CA VAL A 863 -24.24 17.41 27.18
C VAL A 863 -24.81 16.01 27.47
N ALA A 864 -24.64 15.10 26.53
CA ALA A 864 -24.84 13.66 26.76
C ALA A 864 -23.53 12.91 26.45
N VAL A 865 -23.04 12.14 27.42
CA VAL A 865 -21.86 11.30 27.31
C VAL A 865 -22.32 9.85 27.16
N CYS A 866 -22.09 9.26 25.99
CA CYS A 866 -22.40 7.87 25.73
C CYS A 866 -21.18 6.99 26.01
N ARG A 867 -21.22 6.14 27.05
CA ARG A 867 -20.23 5.08 27.28
C ARG A 867 -20.69 3.80 26.58
N THR A 868 -19.92 3.36 25.59
CA THR A 868 -20.25 2.24 24.71
C THR A 868 -19.44 1.00 25.09
N GLY A 869 -20.10 -0.16 25.22
CA GLY A 869 -19.37 -1.43 25.38
C GLY A 869 -18.96 -2.02 24.04
N GLN A 870 -18.85 -3.35 23.95
CA GLN A 870 -18.49 -4.01 22.69
C GLN A 870 -19.52 -3.71 21.61
N ILE A 871 -19.09 -3.03 20.55
CA ILE A 871 -19.89 -2.84 19.33
C ILE A 871 -19.67 -4.06 18.44
N ALA A 872 -20.76 -4.71 18.06
CA ALA A 872 -20.77 -5.88 17.17
C ALA A 872 -21.12 -5.50 15.73
N GLY A 873 -20.98 -6.46 14.83
CA GLY A 873 -21.41 -6.34 13.44
C GLY A 873 -22.90 -6.01 13.31
N PRO A 874 -23.31 -5.40 12.19
CA PRO A 874 -24.71 -5.04 11.97
C PRO A 874 -25.60 -6.29 11.90
N VAL A 875 -26.86 -6.15 12.31
CA VAL A 875 -27.85 -7.26 12.30
C VAL A 875 -29.11 -6.93 11.50
N GLY A 876 -29.32 -5.67 11.12
CA GLY A 876 -30.44 -5.23 10.31
C GLY A 876 -30.34 -5.73 8.86
N ARG A 877 -31.17 -6.71 8.48
CA ARG A 877 -31.44 -7.01 7.07
C ARG A 877 -32.33 -5.91 6.48
N GLY A 878 -31.71 -4.90 5.86
CA GLY A 878 -32.33 -3.98 4.90
C GLY A 878 -33.64 -3.31 5.32
N ARG A 879 -33.59 -2.28 6.18
CA ARG A 879 -34.70 -1.29 6.27
C ARG A 879 -34.77 -0.33 5.08
N GLY A 880 -33.83 -0.43 4.12
CA GLY A 880 -33.70 0.46 2.95
C GLY A 880 -33.80 -0.24 1.59
N GLY A 881 -34.42 -1.42 1.47
CA GLY A 881 -34.71 -2.04 0.17
C GLY A 881 -33.52 -2.64 -0.61
N GLY A 882 -32.28 -2.51 -0.12
CA GLY A 882 -31.12 -3.27 -0.62
C GLY A 882 -30.76 -4.40 0.36
N GLY A 883 -30.82 -5.65 -0.10
CA GLY A 883 -30.37 -6.79 0.70
C GLY A 883 -28.84 -6.84 0.80
N GLY A 884 -28.30 -6.87 2.01
CA GLY A 884 -26.90 -7.18 2.33
C GLY A 884 -25.89 -6.07 2.02
N GLY A 885 -25.16 -5.56 3.03
CA GLY A 885 -24.03 -4.67 2.76
C GLY A 885 -23.05 -4.54 3.92
N GLY A 886 -23.51 -4.16 5.11
CA GLY A 886 -22.63 -4.04 6.26
C GLY A 886 -22.16 -5.40 6.80
N LYS A 887 -20.85 -5.55 7.06
CA LYS A 887 -20.27 -6.71 7.76
C LYS A 887 -19.46 -6.28 8.98
N TRP A 888 -19.36 -7.15 9.99
CA TRP A 888 -18.41 -6.95 11.09
C TRP A 888 -17.00 -7.01 10.52
N ASN A 889 -16.18 -6.01 10.81
CA ASN A 889 -14.80 -5.94 10.35
C ASN A 889 -14.00 -7.19 10.77
N GLU A 890 -13.58 -7.98 9.78
CA GLU A 890 -12.89 -9.26 9.97
C GLU A 890 -11.53 -9.16 10.68
N ARG A 891 -11.01 -7.94 10.85
CA ARG A 891 -9.75 -7.67 11.56
C ARG A 891 -9.92 -7.43 13.06
N GLU A 892 -11.15 -7.31 13.56
CA GLU A 892 -11.41 -7.17 14.99
C GLU A 892 -11.22 -8.51 15.72
N TRP A 893 -11.05 -8.47 17.05
CA TRP A 893 -10.68 -9.64 17.86
C TRP A 893 -11.65 -10.81 17.70
N PHE A 894 -12.97 -10.57 17.71
CA PHE A 894 -13.94 -11.66 17.68
C PHE A 894 -14.03 -12.33 16.29
N PRO A 895 -14.16 -11.60 15.17
CA PRO A 895 -14.06 -12.21 13.83
C PRO A 895 -12.72 -12.91 13.60
N SER A 896 -11.61 -12.33 14.08
CA SER A 896 -10.28 -12.92 13.98
C SER A 896 -10.19 -14.24 14.75
N LEU A 897 -10.78 -14.29 15.95
CA LEU A 897 -10.88 -15.50 16.77
C LEU A 897 -11.66 -16.58 16.03
N VAL A 898 -12.84 -16.27 15.46
CA VAL A 898 -13.67 -17.25 14.75
C VAL A 898 -12.96 -17.78 13.50
N ARG A 899 -12.37 -16.90 12.69
CA ARG A 899 -11.65 -17.30 11.46
C ARG A 899 -10.40 -18.13 11.76
N SER A 900 -9.63 -17.71 12.77
CA SER A 900 -8.46 -18.47 13.23
C SER A 900 -8.86 -19.82 13.81
N SER A 901 -9.97 -19.89 14.55
CA SER A 901 -10.50 -21.15 15.09
C SER A 901 -10.82 -22.16 14.00
N LYS A 902 -11.36 -21.71 12.85
CA LYS A 902 -11.58 -22.56 11.67
C LYS A 902 -10.27 -23.15 11.14
N HIS A 903 -9.20 -22.36 11.10
CA HIS A 903 -7.85 -22.81 10.69
C HIS A 903 -7.18 -23.73 11.72
N LEU A 904 -7.29 -23.40 13.01
CA LEU A 904 -6.73 -24.16 14.13
C LEU A 904 -7.53 -25.44 14.47
N GLY A 905 -8.68 -25.65 13.82
CA GLY A 905 -9.53 -26.83 13.98
C GLY A 905 -10.32 -26.89 15.28
N ALA A 906 -10.40 -25.81 16.05
CA ALA A 906 -11.22 -25.75 17.27
C ALA A 906 -11.54 -24.30 17.68
N LEU A 907 -12.73 -24.10 18.25
CA LEU A 907 -13.13 -22.86 18.94
C LEU A 907 -12.73 -22.90 20.44
N PRO A 908 -12.50 -21.75 21.09
CA PRO A 908 -12.36 -21.71 22.53
C PRO A 908 -13.71 -21.97 23.23
N GLY A 909 -13.70 -22.75 24.31
CA GLY A 909 -14.89 -23.14 25.06
C GLY A 909 -15.49 -22.02 25.92
N GLY A 910 -14.70 -20.99 26.20
CA GLY A 910 -15.09 -19.80 26.95
C GLY A 910 -14.17 -18.63 26.64
N LEU A 911 -14.60 -17.41 26.99
CA LEU A 911 -13.88 -16.14 26.78
C LEU A 911 -13.58 -15.41 28.10
N GLY A 912 -13.73 -16.09 29.24
CA GLY A 912 -13.35 -15.54 30.55
C GLY A 912 -14.26 -14.40 31.01
N SER A 913 -13.69 -13.21 31.23
CA SER A 913 -14.43 -12.00 31.62
C SER A 913 -15.49 -11.61 30.57
N MET A 914 -15.30 -12.03 29.31
CA MET A 914 -16.16 -11.76 28.16
C MET A 914 -17.22 -12.83 27.89
N ASP A 915 -17.40 -13.82 28.76
CA ASP A 915 -18.45 -14.85 28.61
C ASP A 915 -19.87 -14.25 28.59
N GLY A 916 -20.07 -13.11 29.24
CA GLY A 916 -21.31 -12.34 29.15
C GLY A 916 -21.31 -11.44 27.93
N ALA A 917 -21.85 -11.93 26.82
CA ALA A 917 -22.01 -11.15 25.58
C ALA A 917 -23.15 -10.12 25.73
N ASP A 918 -22.80 -8.92 26.17
CA ASP A 918 -23.65 -7.72 26.20
C ASP A 918 -23.45 -6.83 24.95
N TRP A 919 -23.00 -7.44 23.85
CA TRP A 919 -22.60 -6.74 22.63
C TRP A 919 -23.78 -6.08 21.94
N VAL A 920 -23.54 -4.90 21.36
CA VAL A 920 -24.56 -4.11 20.65
C VAL A 920 -24.18 -3.97 19.19
N PRO A 921 -25.02 -4.42 18.24
CA PRO A 921 -24.78 -4.20 16.81
C PRO A 921 -24.61 -2.73 16.44
N VAL A 922 -23.67 -2.41 15.54
CA VAL A 922 -23.34 -1.04 15.15
C VAL A 922 -24.53 -0.23 14.60
N ASP A 923 -25.44 -0.88 13.89
CA ASP A 923 -26.67 -0.30 13.36
C ASP A 923 -27.69 0.01 14.47
N VAL A 924 -27.69 -0.79 15.54
CA VAL A 924 -28.48 -0.52 16.75
C VAL A 924 -27.87 0.64 17.54
N VAL A 925 -26.54 0.68 17.74
CA VAL A 925 -25.85 1.80 18.41
C VAL A 925 -26.22 3.12 17.74
N ALA A 926 -26.21 3.17 16.41
CA ALA A 926 -26.63 4.33 15.64
C ALA A 926 -28.08 4.74 15.92
N GLY A 927 -29.00 3.77 15.97
CA GLY A 927 -30.40 4.01 16.35
C GLY A 927 -30.55 4.60 17.76
N VAL A 928 -29.82 4.07 18.73
CA VAL A 928 -29.82 4.59 20.11
C VAL A 928 -29.35 6.05 20.16
N VAL A 929 -28.28 6.39 19.44
CA VAL A 929 -27.79 7.78 19.36
C VAL A 929 -28.88 8.71 18.79
N VAL A 930 -29.62 8.27 17.77
CA VAL A 930 -30.72 9.05 17.18
C VAL A 930 -31.91 9.19 18.14
N ASP A 931 -32.26 8.16 18.92
CA ASP A 931 -33.29 8.24 19.97
C ASP A 931 -32.93 9.30 21.02
N LEU A 932 -31.67 9.31 21.46
CA LEU A 932 -31.16 10.25 22.47
C LEU A 932 -31.13 11.71 21.97
N VAL A 933 -30.90 11.92 20.67
CA VAL A 933 -31.10 13.23 20.01
C VAL A 933 -32.58 13.60 20.02
N GLY A 934 -33.47 12.63 19.76
CA GLY A 934 -34.91 12.80 19.65
C GLY A 934 -35.67 13.07 20.97
N GLU A 935 -35.29 12.48 22.09
CA GLU A 935 -35.96 12.69 23.38
C GLU A 935 -35.56 14.00 24.07
N ASN A 936 -34.33 14.48 23.85
CA ASN A 936 -33.90 15.80 24.32
C ASN A 936 -34.68 16.96 23.65
N LEU A 937 -35.50 16.69 22.63
CA LEU A 937 -36.48 17.62 22.06
C LEU A 937 -37.71 17.81 22.97
N GLY A 938 -38.09 16.81 23.77
CA GLY A 938 -39.30 16.84 24.59
C GLY A 938 -39.16 17.64 25.88
N ARG A 939 -37.98 17.60 26.51
CA ARG A 939 -37.73 18.29 27.80
C ARG A 939 -37.59 19.82 27.69
N LEU A 940 -37.32 20.35 26.50
CA LEU A 940 -37.28 21.81 26.28
C LEU A 940 -38.66 22.41 25.94
N GLY A 941 -39.68 21.57 25.71
CA GLY A 941 -41.06 21.99 25.46
C GLY A 941 -42.03 21.83 26.64
N GLY A 942 -41.60 21.22 27.76
CA GLY A 942 -42.44 20.94 28.92
C GLY A 942 -41.79 21.40 30.22
N GLY A 943 -42.45 22.33 30.91
CA GLY A 943 -42.05 23.01 32.15
C GLY A 943 -40.95 22.37 32.99
N ALA A 944 -39.90 23.14 33.22
CA ALA A 944 -38.90 22.90 34.25
C ALA A 944 -39.58 22.71 35.62
N GLY A 945 -39.70 21.46 36.06
CA GLY A 945 -39.98 21.13 37.44
C GLY A 945 -38.79 21.56 38.30
N LYS A 946 -39.05 22.52 39.21
CA LYS A 946 -38.15 22.89 40.29
C LYS A 946 -37.86 21.66 41.15
N GLU A 947 -36.59 21.24 41.19
CA GLU A 947 -35.83 20.81 42.38
C GLU A 947 -34.53 20.11 41.93
N GLY A 948 -33.37 20.60 42.40
CA GLY A 948 -32.05 20.00 42.17
C GLY A 948 -31.05 20.93 41.47
N GLY A 949 -30.14 21.53 42.22
CA GLY A 949 -29.08 22.41 41.69
C GLY A 949 -28.00 21.64 40.91
N GLY A 950 -27.36 22.33 39.95
CA GLY A 950 -26.08 21.94 39.32
C GLY A 950 -26.10 20.75 38.35
N GLU A 951 -26.78 19.64 38.69
CA GLU A 951 -26.70 18.35 37.98
C GLU A 951 -27.55 18.25 36.70
N ALA A 952 -28.34 19.27 36.37
CA ALA A 952 -29.42 19.18 35.38
C ALA A 952 -29.01 19.22 33.89
N PHE A 953 -27.71 19.37 33.55
CA PHE A 953 -27.26 19.64 32.18
C PHE A 953 -26.34 18.58 31.56
N VAL A 954 -25.94 17.55 32.31
CA VAL A 954 -25.05 16.49 31.80
C VAL A 954 -25.69 15.13 32.04
N GLN A 955 -25.83 14.36 30.97
CA GLN A 955 -26.39 13.01 30.99
C GLN A 955 -25.30 12.01 30.68
N PHE A 956 -25.35 10.85 31.33
CA PHE A 956 -24.49 9.71 31.04
C PHE A 956 -25.39 8.58 30.57
N ASP A 957 -25.06 8.02 29.41
CA ASP A 957 -25.82 6.96 28.77
C ASP A 957 -24.91 5.75 28.55
N HIS A 958 -25.38 4.57 28.89
CA HIS A 958 -24.64 3.33 28.69
C HIS A 958 -25.22 2.57 27.49
N LEU A 959 -24.42 2.46 26.44
CA LEU A 959 -24.77 1.79 25.18
C LEU A 959 -24.19 0.37 25.20
N VAL A 960 -24.78 -0.48 26.04
CA VAL A 960 -24.56 -1.94 26.11
C VAL A 960 -25.89 -2.68 26.08
N ASN A 961 -25.88 -3.95 25.67
CA ASN A 961 -27.10 -4.72 25.60
C ASN A 961 -27.63 -5.02 27.01
N PRO A 962 -28.84 -4.55 27.38
CA PRO A 962 -29.39 -4.81 28.72
C PRO A 962 -29.69 -6.31 28.95
N ARG A 963 -29.73 -7.11 27.87
CA ARG A 963 -30.01 -8.55 27.87
C ARG A 963 -28.76 -9.34 27.48
N VAL A 964 -27.93 -9.65 28.47
CA VAL A 964 -26.65 -10.36 28.30
C VAL A 964 -26.88 -11.81 27.87
N SER A 965 -26.14 -12.27 26.88
CA SER A 965 -26.15 -13.68 26.42
C SER A 965 -24.90 -14.41 26.89
N SER A 966 -25.00 -15.72 27.12
CA SER A 966 -23.85 -16.54 27.49
C SER A 966 -23.10 -16.99 26.25
N TYR A 967 -21.80 -16.69 26.15
CA TYR A 967 -20.97 -17.18 25.05
C TYR A 967 -20.95 -18.72 24.99
N PRO A 968 -20.63 -19.45 26.07
CA PRO A 968 -20.59 -20.91 26.03
C PRO A 968 -21.94 -21.57 25.72
N GLU A 969 -23.06 -20.96 26.12
CA GLU A 969 -24.40 -21.56 25.99
C GLU A 969 -25.16 -21.12 24.73
N VAL A 970 -24.84 -19.96 24.14
CA VAL A 970 -25.59 -19.38 23.01
C VAL A 970 -24.71 -19.16 21.80
N VAL A 971 -23.61 -18.40 21.95
CA VAL A 971 -22.76 -17.98 20.83
C VAL A 971 -21.92 -19.15 20.31
N LEU A 972 -21.27 -19.89 21.21
CA LEU A 972 -20.42 -21.03 20.89
C LEU A 972 -21.20 -22.14 20.17
N PRO A 973 -22.39 -22.61 20.62
CA PRO A 973 -23.15 -23.62 19.89
C PRO A 973 -23.56 -23.15 18.48
N ALA A 974 -23.89 -21.88 18.30
CA ALA A 974 -24.22 -21.31 16.99
C ALA A 974 -22.99 -21.32 16.05
N LEU A 975 -21.82 -20.90 16.54
CA LEU A 975 -20.56 -20.97 15.79
C LEU A 975 -20.20 -22.41 15.44
N ARG A 976 -20.32 -23.34 16.40
CA ARG A 976 -19.99 -24.76 16.17
C ARG A 976 -20.87 -25.40 15.11
N ARG A 977 -22.16 -25.07 15.10
CA ARG A 977 -23.10 -25.48 14.06
C ARG A 977 -22.66 -24.91 12.72
N ARG A 978 -22.49 -23.59 12.62
CA ARG A 978 -22.20 -22.90 11.35
C ARG A 978 -20.88 -23.34 10.72
N LEU A 979 -19.82 -23.45 11.52
CA LEU A 979 -18.51 -23.90 11.02
C LEU A 979 -18.48 -25.39 10.64
N GLY A 980 -19.39 -26.20 11.17
CA GLY A 980 -19.49 -27.64 10.91
C GLY A 980 -20.52 -28.04 9.83
N GLU A 981 -21.32 -27.10 9.32
CA GLU A 981 -22.40 -27.37 8.36
C GLU A 981 -21.96 -28.08 7.08
N GLY A 982 -20.69 -27.94 6.66
CA GLY A 982 -20.13 -28.65 5.51
C GLY A 982 -19.71 -30.10 5.75
N GLU A 983 -19.54 -30.49 7.02
CA GLU A 983 -18.97 -31.80 7.42
C GLU A 983 -20.02 -32.73 8.08
N GLY A 984 -21.21 -32.22 8.39
CA GLY A 984 -22.30 -32.99 9.02
C GLY A 984 -22.10 -33.24 10.52
N GLU A 985 -21.10 -32.61 11.14
CA GLU A 985 -20.78 -32.70 12.57
C GLU A 985 -20.64 -31.29 13.20
N LEU A 986 -20.69 -31.19 14.53
CA LEU A 986 -20.44 -29.92 15.24
C LEU A 986 -18.95 -29.63 15.28
N PHE A 987 -18.55 -28.42 14.87
CA PHE A 987 -17.14 -28.00 14.91
C PHE A 987 -16.57 -28.14 16.34
N PRO A 988 -15.32 -28.60 16.52
CA PRO A 988 -14.75 -28.84 17.85
C PRO A 988 -14.62 -27.57 18.70
N ALA A 989 -14.67 -27.74 20.02
CA ALA A 989 -14.33 -26.70 20.98
C ALA A 989 -13.35 -27.25 22.03
N VAL A 990 -12.41 -26.43 22.48
CA VAL A 990 -11.35 -26.77 23.45
C VAL A 990 -11.24 -25.71 24.55
N GLU A 991 -10.60 -26.02 25.66
CA GLU A 991 -10.32 -25.02 26.70
C GLU A 991 -9.55 -23.82 26.14
N TYR A 992 -9.81 -22.62 26.68
CA TYR A 992 -9.20 -21.39 26.17
C TYR A 992 -7.66 -21.46 26.15
N ALA A 993 -7.06 -22.03 27.20
CA ALA A 993 -5.61 -22.21 27.27
C ALA A 993 -5.06 -23.11 26.15
N GLU A 994 -5.80 -24.16 25.78
CA GLU A 994 -5.41 -25.04 24.67
C GLU A 994 -5.61 -24.33 23.32
N TRP A 995 -6.67 -23.53 23.17
CA TRP A 995 -6.87 -22.71 21.97
C TRP A 995 -5.74 -21.69 21.79
N LEU A 996 -5.36 -20.97 22.85
CA LEU A 996 -4.27 -19.99 22.84
C LEU A 996 -2.94 -20.66 22.50
N ARG A 997 -2.64 -21.82 23.09
CA ARG A 997 -1.44 -22.60 22.77
C ARG A 997 -1.37 -22.98 21.29
N ARG A 998 -2.50 -23.37 20.67
CA ARG A 998 -2.55 -23.64 19.22
C ARG A 998 -2.29 -22.40 18.39
N LEU A 999 -2.75 -21.23 18.85
CA LEU A 999 -2.50 -19.96 18.19
C LEU A 999 -1.02 -19.57 18.28
N GLU A 1000 -0.40 -19.73 19.46
CA GLU A 1000 1.05 -19.54 19.68
C GLU A 1000 1.88 -20.49 18.80
N ASP A 1001 1.51 -21.78 18.76
CA ASP A 1001 2.17 -22.79 17.93
C ASP A 1001 2.10 -22.44 16.44
N GLU A 1002 0.95 -21.93 15.96
CA GLU A 1002 0.79 -21.47 14.58
C GLU A 1002 1.60 -20.19 14.32
N ALA A 1003 1.60 -19.23 15.26
CA ALA A 1003 2.38 -18.00 15.18
C ALA A 1003 3.90 -18.26 15.09
N ALA A 1004 4.37 -19.34 15.71
CA ALA A 1004 5.77 -19.74 15.68
C ALA A 1004 6.22 -20.39 14.36
N LYS A 1005 5.31 -20.72 13.43
CA LYS A 1005 5.65 -21.37 12.15
C LYS A 1005 6.24 -20.36 11.16
N PRO A 1006 7.35 -20.71 10.46
CA PRO A 1006 7.95 -19.84 9.43
C PRO A 1006 7.02 -19.54 8.23
N ASP A 1007 6.04 -20.39 7.98
CA ASP A 1007 5.08 -20.31 6.87
C ASP A 1007 3.66 -19.94 7.32
N ALA A 1008 3.49 -19.45 8.56
CA ALA A 1008 2.21 -19.01 9.08
C ALA A 1008 1.56 -17.98 8.13
N ASP A 1009 0.31 -18.21 7.74
CA ASP A 1009 -0.45 -17.33 6.85
C ASP A 1009 -1.43 -16.47 7.68
N PRO A 1010 -1.16 -15.18 7.91
CA PRO A 1010 -2.02 -14.32 8.71
C PRO A 1010 -3.36 -13.98 8.04
N ASN A 1011 -3.63 -14.47 6.82
CA ASN A 1011 -4.94 -14.38 6.18
C ASN A 1011 -5.82 -15.60 6.50
N LYS A 1012 -5.21 -16.75 6.77
CA LYS A 1012 -5.92 -17.96 7.23
C LYS A 1012 -6.06 -17.98 8.75
N CYS A 1013 -5.04 -17.52 9.46
CA CYS A 1013 -5.01 -17.41 10.92
C CYS A 1013 -4.79 -15.94 11.36
N PRO A 1014 -5.78 -15.05 11.17
CA PRO A 1014 -5.63 -13.62 11.49
C PRO A 1014 -5.35 -13.33 12.97
N GLY A 1015 -5.69 -14.24 13.88
CA GLY A 1015 -5.52 -14.10 15.32
C GLY A 1015 -4.06 -13.97 15.75
N ILE A 1016 -3.11 -14.42 14.94
CA ILE A 1016 -1.66 -14.26 15.19
C ILE A 1016 -1.28 -12.79 15.30
N LYS A 1017 -1.99 -11.90 14.59
CA LYS A 1017 -1.78 -10.44 14.66
C LYS A 1017 -2.23 -9.83 15.98
N LEU A 1018 -3.04 -10.55 16.75
CA LEU A 1018 -3.64 -10.14 18.02
C LEU A 1018 -3.19 -11.07 19.16
N LEU A 1019 -2.04 -11.72 19.03
CA LEU A 1019 -1.57 -12.71 20.01
C LEU A 1019 -1.47 -12.11 21.41
N ASP A 1020 -0.80 -10.97 21.57
CA ASP A 1020 -0.67 -10.24 22.85
C ASP A 1020 -2.04 -9.94 23.49
N PHE A 1021 -3.06 -9.63 22.68
CA PHE A 1021 -4.43 -9.41 23.17
C PHE A 1021 -5.05 -10.70 23.70
N PHE A 1022 -4.91 -11.81 22.97
CA PHE A 1022 -5.43 -13.11 23.39
C PHE A 1022 -4.68 -13.71 24.58
N GLU A 1023 -3.37 -13.45 24.70
CA GLU A 1023 -2.57 -13.77 25.87
C GLU A 1023 -3.09 -13.03 27.11
N GLY A 1024 -3.29 -11.70 26.99
CA GLY A 1024 -3.87 -10.89 28.07
C GLY A 1024 -5.26 -11.36 28.50
N MET A 1025 -6.12 -11.74 27.53
CA MET A 1025 -7.43 -12.33 27.84
C MET A 1025 -7.29 -13.69 28.55
N GLY A 1026 -6.25 -14.47 28.22
CA GLY A 1026 -5.93 -15.73 28.91
C GLY A 1026 -5.53 -15.55 30.37
N GLU A 1027 -4.85 -14.46 30.71
CA GLU A 1027 -4.56 -14.12 32.11
C GLU A 1027 -5.83 -13.80 32.91
N GLU A 1028 -6.78 -13.08 32.31
CA GLU A 1028 -8.09 -12.80 32.92
C GLU A 1028 -8.93 -14.07 33.11
N VAL A 1029 -8.88 -15.01 32.16
CA VAL A 1029 -9.50 -16.34 32.28
C VAL A 1029 -8.94 -17.09 33.49
N LYS A 1030 -7.61 -17.14 33.64
CA LYS A 1030 -6.94 -17.78 34.80
C LYS A 1030 -7.27 -17.10 36.13
N ALA A 1031 -7.49 -15.78 36.14
CA ALA A 1031 -7.85 -15.03 37.33
C ALA A 1031 -9.29 -15.33 37.81
N LYS A 1032 -10.23 -15.56 36.89
CA LYS A 1032 -11.64 -15.94 37.17
C LYS A 1032 -11.77 -17.30 37.86
N GLU A 1033 -10.83 -18.22 37.65
CA GLU A 1033 -10.80 -19.52 38.33
C GLU A 1033 -10.45 -19.42 39.83
N LYS A 1034 -9.87 -18.29 40.28
CA LYS A 1034 -9.43 -18.06 41.68
C LYS A 1034 -10.44 -17.32 42.55
N GLY A 1035 -11.61 -16.92 42.03
CA GLY A 1035 -12.67 -16.26 42.79
C GLY A 1035 -13.67 -15.51 41.89
N PRO A 1036 -14.77 -14.96 42.44
CA PRO A 1036 -15.79 -14.27 41.65
C PRO A 1036 -15.29 -12.90 41.20
N PHE A 1037 -14.45 -12.87 40.17
CA PHE A 1037 -14.25 -11.67 39.37
C PHE A 1037 -15.52 -11.49 38.52
N ALA A 1038 -16.49 -10.74 39.04
CA ALA A 1038 -17.64 -10.31 38.26
C ALA A 1038 -17.09 -9.35 37.19
N GLY A 1039 -17.17 -9.72 35.91
CA GLY A 1039 -16.77 -8.84 34.81
C GLY A 1039 -17.42 -7.46 34.93
N LEU A 1040 -16.76 -6.43 34.38
CA LEU A 1040 -17.28 -5.06 34.36
C LEU A 1040 -18.69 -5.07 33.76
N ARG A 1041 -19.67 -4.55 34.50
CA ARG A 1041 -21.05 -4.43 34.03
C ARG A 1041 -21.57 -3.01 34.19
N LEU A 1042 -22.24 -2.52 33.16
CA LEU A 1042 -22.88 -1.21 33.17
C LEU A 1042 -24.36 -1.32 33.56
N ASP A 1043 -24.85 -0.40 34.39
CA ASP A 1043 -26.29 -0.19 34.56
C ASP A 1043 -26.84 0.52 33.31
N THR A 1044 -28.06 0.21 32.88
CA THR A 1044 -28.69 0.76 31.67
C THR A 1044 -30.10 1.27 31.91
N LYS A 1045 -30.54 1.33 33.18
CA LYS A 1045 -31.91 1.69 33.57
C LYS A 1045 -32.37 3.03 33.01
N GLU A 1046 -31.49 4.02 32.96
CA GLU A 1046 -31.80 5.37 32.52
C GLU A 1046 -31.76 5.49 30.99
N THR A 1047 -30.76 4.94 30.29
CA THR A 1047 -30.74 4.91 28.82
C THR A 1047 -31.91 4.09 28.26
N VAL A 1048 -32.27 2.96 28.86
CA VAL A 1048 -33.42 2.13 28.42
C VAL A 1048 -34.75 2.89 28.55
N LYS A 1049 -34.88 3.80 29.52
CA LYS A 1049 -36.06 4.68 29.62
C LYS A 1049 -36.13 5.71 28.49
N ARG A 1050 -35.00 6.06 27.87
CA ARG A 1050 -34.89 7.12 26.86
C ARG A 1050 -34.71 6.65 25.42
N SER A 1051 -34.24 5.43 25.23
CA SER A 1051 -34.08 4.83 23.91
C SER A 1051 -35.03 3.67 23.74
N GLU A 1052 -36.00 3.84 22.83
CA GLU A 1052 -36.86 2.76 22.39
C GLU A 1052 -36.05 1.66 21.71
N THR A 1053 -35.04 2.04 20.92
CA THR A 1053 -34.13 1.11 20.24
C THR A 1053 -33.42 0.19 21.24
N LEU A 1054 -32.82 0.74 22.30
CA LEU A 1054 -32.14 -0.06 23.32
C LEU A 1054 -33.11 -0.90 24.16
N ARG A 1055 -34.27 -0.35 24.51
CA ARG A 1055 -35.33 -1.05 25.26
C ARG A 1055 -35.81 -2.31 24.55
N ASN A 1056 -35.91 -2.24 23.22
CA ASN A 1056 -36.41 -3.32 22.38
C ASN A 1056 -35.30 -4.25 21.86
N LEU A 1057 -34.02 -3.99 22.18
CA LEU A 1057 -32.88 -4.78 21.71
C LEU A 1057 -32.89 -6.21 22.25
N LYS A 1058 -32.93 -7.21 21.37
CA LYS A 1058 -32.88 -8.62 21.76
C LYS A 1058 -31.48 -9.01 22.30
N PRO A 1059 -31.36 -10.07 23.12
CA PRO A 1059 -30.05 -10.65 23.45
C PRO A 1059 -29.35 -11.16 22.18
N VAL A 1060 -28.02 -11.27 22.21
CA VAL A 1060 -27.22 -11.90 21.15
C VAL A 1060 -27.69 -13.34 20.94
N GLY A 1061 -28.30 -13.61 19.79
CA GLY A 1061 -28.86 -14.91 19.44
C GLY A 1061 -28.09 -15.61 18.32
N ALA A 1062 -28.44 -16.87 18.07
CA ALA A 1062 -27.88 -17.65 16.98
C ALA A 1062 -28.14 -17.02 15.60
N ASP A 1063 -29.27 -16.33 15.43
CA ASP A 1063 -29.62 -15.61 14.21
C ASP A 1063 -28.62 -14.50 13.86
N TRP A 1064 -28.08 -13.80 14.86
CA TRP A 1064 -27.07 -12.77 14.64
C TRP A 1064 -25.70 -13.38 14.33
N VAL A 1065 -25.35 -14.46 15.01
CA VAL A 1065 -24.12 -15.22 14.72
C VAL A 1065 -24.13 -15.74 13.29
N ASP A 1066 -25.28 -16.23 12.81
CA ASP A 1066 -25.45 -16.68 11.43
C ASP A 1066 -25.25 -15.52 10.43
N ILE A 1067 -25.83 -14.34 10.69
CA ILE A 1067 -25.63 -13.13 9.87
C ILE A 1067 -24.16 -12.72 9.82
N TRP A 1068 -23.47 -12.74 10.97
CA TRP A 1068 -22.06 -12.36 11.02
C TRP A 1068 -21.16 -13.35 10.29
N CYS A 1069 -21.39 -14.66 10.47
CA CYS A 1069 -20.64 -15.70 9.75
C CYS A 1069 -20.89 -15.63 8.24
N GLU A 1070 -22.14 -15.41 7.81
CA GLU A 1070 -22.48 -15.18 6.40
C GLU A 1070 -21.70 -13.99 5.83
N GLY A 1071 -21.63 -12.87 6.57
CA GLY A 1071 -20.84 -11.69 6.21
C GLY A 1071 -19.32 -11.92 6.13
N TRP A 1072 -18.80 -12.94 6.81
CA TRP A 1072 -17.40 -13.36 6.75
C TRP A 1072 -17.13 -14.49 5.74
N GLY A 1073 -18.17 -14.96 5.04
CA GLY A 1073 -18.08 -16.09 4.12
C GLY A 1073 -17.78 -17.42 4.81
N LEU A 1074 -18.21 -17.60 6.07
CA LEU A 1074 -17.95 -18.78 6.89
C LEU A 1074 -19.09 -19.79 6.93
#